data_AF-A0A496AQ41-F1
#
_entry.id   AF-A0A496AQ41-F1
#
_cell.length_a   1.000
_cell.length_b   1.000
_cell.length_c   1.000
_cell.angle_alpha   90.00
_cell.angle_beta   90.00
_cell.angle_gamma   90.00
#
_symmetry.space_group_name_H-M   'P 1'
#
loop_
_entity.id
_entity.type
_entity.pdbx_description
1 polymer ?
#
loop_
_entity_poly.entity_id
_entity_poly.type
_entity_poly.pdbx_seq_one_letter_code
_entity_poly.pdbx_strand_id
1 'polypeptide(L)'
;MEYQILITVFVVVALVLASEFNSAMAGEPDGLVGRWDFDDGTGTDLSGNGNHAVLGGTTIYSLGEGRACIEVMRKTEPMRIPVPENSPLAISRGTICFWLNSGSDRSNILGYNNDAIELNNYRGCFQVRFRGEKDFEYWEGILDYDWPKYDMREWAFYPHVKASVGDSEWHLFAVAYDDKAKQIVGWRDGEQIATIDLSTVNMEPLRREGLTEIRTSEDFTGYLDDLRIYNKPLTDAEIRQIYDATKAIYAGRRDTNPIDKERDTYKYQEVDRTLYKAWLQFNPPATAQPNQDVFKNIVAEGTNSTVQTAASELAQATESMFGFKPSVSETATVAGPKVILGTAETSSWIRDRAEDLQLNRIEDDGFVIKAMEGAVVVAGGIPAGVVFGAFDLIRRIQIGQDPLELDVLENPQVPIRMVAHWSYFRGLFGDRWRGGGRDNSIFSWEELRTDDTKLIRDWVRMLASCGWNALCPSEINWHYRNNFLEHLDEVEKLGDICRDYGIKLYWSPNYLLALDQKTADALYERVPDFGGYQMKLGSEKQNGDPRPSMVNRIADTLKPYGGMVLVRGFVYGNLRYTPEPYRNLIPYDLFAHEDGNFRDNVIIAPKGSPLDWDLWAPIPALDGAMQKNLSGSELVIDKSWPVSWVKKWKWWFEQDTYRNGPGSLNKFSVDCIMGVSMISPAPAWTKSPLNAVNYYGLGRLSWNPDLTVDEIYTEWIQQTFGDDPEVLRTIKTILMMLEEVTRKTYNYRGYRGIWLDSSDPGMAQVKTPYVVNREGVGTITPALRERVLAQYAPGLREIYGDPLRGEAHLTAFHFTEHDQQLSIGRTLIQDIYANMEEGVEMAAQAAKLWNTLEGRVDSHRYEYTLKTLVDYTASVRSMTLKKWVTNFEAHTSRTREETLAGLTQEALAKVGTYNVRHFGAVADGKSNDADAINQAITTCNAAGGGTVFLPSGVYATASIYLKSNVTLAVDAGAVLKFSYTDVGLLIGEDLENINIYGPGTLDGVDSICITLKRCKNVEIRNLSVYRGGDAAILVEGCDGLLIDNINVQTSSDGVNFSECHNVTVADCRIDAVRREYGRPVGGGEAIKVDGESLPSERITVQDCFLVNGGDTLR
;
A
#
# COMPACT_ATOMS: atom_id res chain seq x y z
N MET A 1 -14.26 30.86 -73.78
CA MET A 1 -13.52 30.46 -72.57
C MET A 1 -13.81 31.42 -71.42
N GLU A 2 -13.46 32.71 -71.54
CA GLU A 2 -13.70 33.74 -70.52
C GLU A 2 -15.14 33.77 -69.97
N TYR A 3 -16.15 33.67 -70.83
CA TYR A 3 -17.57 33.65 -70.42
C TYR A 3 -17.94 32.50 -69.47
N GLN A 4 -17.29 31.33 -69.59
CA GLN A 4 -17.48 30.23 -68.63
C GLN A 4 -16.71 30.44 -67.33
N ILE A 5 -15.51 31.01 -67.39
CA ILE A 5 -14.73 31.35 -66.18
C ILE A 5 -15.52 32.39 -65.36
N LEU A 6 -16.08 33.41 -66.01
CA LEU A 6 -16.91 34.42 -65.34
C LEU A 6 -18.15 33.80 -64.68
N ILE A 7 -18.87 32.91 -65.38
CA ILE A 7 -20.03 32.20 -64.81
C ILE A 7 -19.61 31.29 -63.65
N THR A 8 -18.53 30.51 -63.77
CA THR A 8 -18.07 29.63 -62.69
C THR A 8 -17.62 30.42 -61.46
N VAL A 9 -16.88 31.53 -61.64
CA VAL A 9 -16.51 32.42 -60.53
C VAL A 9 -17.76 33.05 -59.91
N PHE A 10 -18.72 33.52 -60.70
CA PHE A 10 -19.95 34.10 -60.17
C PHE A 10 -20.82 33.07 -59.43
N VAL A 11 -20.86 31.81 -59.89
CA VAL A 11 -21.57 30.71 -59.22
C VAL A 11 -20.84 30.28 -57.94
N VAL A 12 -19.51 30.18 -57.94
CA VAL A 12 -18.74 29.87 -56.72
C VAL A 12 -18.84 30.99 -55.70
N VAL A 13 -18.71 32.25 -56.10
CA VAL A 13 -18.89 33.41 -55.21
C VAL A 13 -20.33 33.49 -54.70
N ALA A 14 -21.34 33.23 -55.55
CA ALA A 14 -22.73 33.19 -55.11
C ALA A 14 -23.02 31.99 -54.17
N LEU A 15 -22.35 30.85 -54.33
CA LEU A 15 -22.49 29.70 -53.42
C LEU A 15 -21.76 29.92 -52.10
N VAL A 16 -20.56 30.51 -52.10
CA VAL A 16 -19.83 30.88 -50.88
C VAL A 16 -20.61 31.95 -50.10
N LEU A 17 -21.05 33.01 -50.78
CA LEU A 17 -21.93 34.02 -50.17
C LEU A 17 -23.27 33.40 -49.72
N ALA A 18 -23.86 32.44 -50.44
CA ALA A 18 -25.07 31.76 -49.98
C ALA A 18 -24.83 30.86 -48.75
N SER A 19 -23.66 30.23 -48.62
CA SER A 19 -23.32 29.51 -47.39
C SER A 19 -23.09 30.46 -46.20
N GLU A 20 -22.38 31.57 -46.41
CA GLU A 20 -22.13 32.57 -45.37
C GLU A 20 -23.42 33.33 -44.96
N PHE A 21 -24.29 33.66 -45.92
CA PHE A 21 -25.62 34.24 -45.63
C PHE A 21 -26.57 33.22 -44.99
N ASN A 22 -26.47 31.92 -45.31
CA ASN A 22 -27.26 30.90 -44.60
C ASN A 22 -26.79 30.73 -43.15
N SER A 23 -25.49 30.76 -42.86
CA SER A 23 -25.03 30.78 -41.46
C SER A 23 -25.42 32.08 -40.73
N ALA A 24 -25.51 33.21 -41.44
CA ALA A 24 -25.96 34.49 -40.88
C ALA A 24 -27.49 34.65 -40.75
N MET A 25 -28.30 33.70 -41.26
CA MET A 25 -29.77 33.71 -41.14
C MET A 25 -30.38 32.37 -40.71
N ALA A 26 -29.56 31.44 -40.21
CA ALA A 26 -30.03 30.21 -39.56
C ALA A 26 -30.61 30.56 -38.18
N GLY A 27 -31.95 30.71 -38.12
CA GLY A 27 -32.66 31.05 -36.90
C GLY A 27 -32.43 30.06 -35.76
N GLU A 28 -32.47 30.58 -34.53
CA GLU A 28 -32.33 29.83 -33.28
C GLU A 28 -33.18 28.53 -33.26
N PRO A 29 -32.65 27.38 -32.82
CA PRO A 29 -33.42 26.13 -32.78
C PRO A 29 -34.72 26.26 -31.96
N ASP A 30 -35.79 25.65 -32.48
CA ASP A 30 -37.13 25.71 -31.88
C ASP A 30 -37.13 25.29 -30.40
N GLY A 31 -37.93 25.99 -29.58
CA GLY A 31 -38.14 25.63 -28.17
C GLY A 31 -37.11 26.21 -27.20
N LEU A 32 -36.30 27.19 -27.60
CA LEU A 32 -35.52 28.01 -26.66
C LEU A 32 -36.46 28.71 -25.65
N VAL A 33 -36.13 28.61 -24.36
CA VAL A 33 -36.94 29.14 -23.23
C VAL A 33 -36.15 30.02 -22.25
N GLY A 34 -34.84 30.10 -22.40
CA GLY A 34 -33.96 31.04 -21.70
C GLY A 34 -32.61 31.14 -22.42
N ARG A 35 -32.08 32.36 -22.59
CA ARG A 35 -30.72 32.58 -23.13
C ARG A 35 -30.03 33.77 -22.47
N TRP A 36 -28.79 33.61 -22.05
CA TRP A 36 -27.98 34.66 -21.39
C TRP A 36 -26.54 34.60 -21.93
N ASP A 37 -26.10 35.65 -22.63
CA ASP A 37 -24.73 35.80 -23.17
C ASP A 37 -23.94 36.95 -22.52
N PHE A 38 -24.45 37.51 -21.41
CA PHE A 38 -23.80 38.40 -20.44
C PHE A 38 -23.07 39.67 -20.96
N ASP A 39 -23.07 39.92 -22.26
CA ASP A 39 -22.39 41.02 -22.96
C ASP A 39 -22.83 42.41 -22.48
N ASP A 40 -24.09 42.56 -22.05
CA ASP A 40 -24.62 43.81 -21.49
C ASP A 40 -24.16 44.08 -20.04
N GLY A 41 -23.38 43.15 -19.46
CA GLY A 41 -22.92 43.18 -18.07
C GLY A 41 -23.98 42.77 -17.05
N THR A 42 -25.08 42.15 -17.49
CA THR A 42 -26.22 41.78 -16.65
C THR A 42 -26.74 40.35 -16.95
N GLY A 43 -27.81 39.95 -16.28
CA GLY A 43 -28.51 38.68 -16.53
C GLY A 43 -29.69 38.79 -17.50
N THR A 44 -29.60 39.59 -18.57
CA THR A 44 -30.72 39.76 -19.52
C THR A 44 -31.07 38.45 -20.25
N ASP A 45 -32.35 38.06 -20.24
CA ASP A 45 -32.85 36.92 -21.02
C ASP A 45 -33.15 37.32 -22.47
N LEU A 46 -32.35 36.80 -23.39
CA LEU A 46 -32.46 37.03 -24.84
C LEU A 46 -33.39 36.04 -25.56
N SER A 47 -33.96 35.05 -24.87
CA SER A 47 -34.96 34.16 -25.48
C SER A 47 -36.32 34.84 -25.74
N GLY A 48 -36.50 36.06 -25.22
CA GLY A 48 -37.76 36.81 -25.30
C GLY A 48 -38.83 36.39 -24.27
N ASN A 49 -38.51 35.45 -23.37
CA ASN A 49 -39.45 34.95 -22.36
C ASN A 49 -39.43 35.77 -21.04
N GLY A 50 -38.44 36.64 -20.85
CA GLY A 50 -38.35 37.56 -19.71
C GLY A 50 -37.78 36.93 -18.43
N ASN A 51 -37.08 35.81 -18.53
CA ASN A 51 -36.48 35.10 -17.40
C ASN A 51 -35.14 35.74 -16.96
N HIS A 52 -35.14 37.05 -16.69
CA HIS A 52 -33.92 37.79 -16.33
C HIS A 52 -33.26 37.23 -15.05
N ALA A 53 -31.98 36.91 -15.13
CA ALA A 53 -31.19 36.35 -14.04
C ALA A 53 -30.65 37.43 -13.09
N VAL A 54 -30.54 37.09 -11.81
CA VAL A 54 -29.96 37.92 -10.75
C VAL A 54 -28.61 37.33 -10.37
N LEU A 55 -27.53 38.00 -10.76
CA LEU A 55 -26.16 37.46 -10.74
C LEU A 55 -25.53 37.26 -9.34
N GLY A 56 -26.26 37.53 -8.23
CA GLY A 56 -25.87 37.23 -6.85
C GLY A 56 -24.70 38.03 -6.25
N GLY A 57 -23.77 38.51 -7.07
CA GLY A 57 -22.44 38.99 -6.67
C GLY A 57 -21.30 38.47 -7.56
N THR A 58 -21.62 37.67 -8.58
CA THR A 58 -20.73 37.18 -9.64
C THR A 58 -20.06 38.34 -10.40
N THR A 59 -18.75 38.22 -10.66
CA THR A 59 -17.99 39.20 -11.47
C THR A 59 -18.29 39.02 -12.96
N ILE A 60 -18.42 40.14 -13.70
CA ILE A 60 -18.41 40.14 -15.16
C ILE A 60 -16.96 40.28 -15.65
N TYR A 61 -16.51 39.35 -16.49
CA TYR A 61 -15.20 39.39 -17.15
C TYR A 61 -15.37 39.85 -18.60
N SER A 62 -14.61 40.85 -19.06
CA SER A 62 -14.74 41.32 -20.43
C SER A 62 -13.90 40.48 -21.39
N LEU A 63 -14.56 39.94 -22.42
CA LEU A 63 -13.92 39.20 -23.50
C LEU A 63 -13.28 40.13 -24.55
N GLY A 64 -13.55 41.44 -24.51
CA GLY A 64 -13.10 42.41 -25.51
C GLY A 64 -14.13 42.65 -26.61
N GLU A 65 -13.92 43.67 -27.45
CA GLU A 65 -14.83 44.07 -28.56
C GLU A 65 -16.30 44.34 -28.16
N GLY A 66 -16.55 44.62 -26.88
CA GLY A 66 -17.91 44.78 -26.34
C GLY A 66 -18.58 43.48 -25.90
N ARG A 67 -17.84 42.37 -25.86
CA ARG A 67 -18.26 41.08 -25.32
C ARG A 67 -17.87 40.92 -23.84
N ALA A 68 -18.64 40.13 -23.09
CA ALA A 68 -18.38 39.81 -21.69
C ALA A 68 -19.08 38.52 -21.23
N CYS A 69 -18.45 37.80 -20.29
CA CYS A 69 -18.94 36.56 -19.71
C CYS A 69 -18.98 36.63 -18.18
N ILE A 70 -19.54 35.61 -17.50
CA ILE A 70 -19.47 35.51 -16.04
C ILE A 70 -18.19 34.81 -15.58
N GLU A 71 -17.48 35.41 -14.63
CA GLU A 71 -16.37 34.77 -13.91
C GLU A 71 -16.90 33.98 -12.72
N VAL A 72 -16.58 32.69 -12.70
CA VAL A 72 -17.01 31.73 -11.69
C VAL A 72 -15.85 31.42 -10.76
N MET A 73 -16.01 31.75 -9.47
CA MET A 73 -14.95 31.72 -8.47
C MET A 73 -15.37 31.05 -7.16
N ARG A 74 -14.38 30.66 -6.36
CA ARG A 74 -14.61 30.11 -5.02
C ARG A 74 -15.34 31.13 -4.14
N LYS A 75 -16.54 30.75 -3.68
CA LYS A 75 -17.50 31.55 -2.87
C LYS A 75 -18.23 32.67 -3.62
N THR A 76 -18.38 32.56 -4.94
CA THR A 76 -19.39 33.34 -5.67
C THR A 76 -20.80 32.95 -5.20
N GLU A 77 -21.65 33.93 -4.90
CA GLU A 77 -23.08 33.74 -4.59
C GLU A 77 -23.83 33.23 -5.84
N PRO A 78 -24.82 32.33 -5.70
CA PRO A 78 -25.50 31.71 -6.84
C PRO A 78 -26.28 32.71 -7.68
N MET A 79 -26.26 32.50 -9.01
CA MET A 79 -27.12 33.20 -9.95
C MET A 79 -28.56 32.67 -9.80
N ARG A 80 -29.51 33.54 -9.49
CA ARG A 80 -30.91 33.16 -9.23
C ARG A 80 -31.80 33.60 -10.39
N ILE A 81 -32.69 32.73 -10.84
CA ILE A 81 -33.63 33.06 -11.93
C ILE A 81 -35.04 33.10 -11.32
N PRO A 82 -35.72 34.27 -11.27
CA PRO A 82 -37.03 34.42 -10.65
C PRO A 82 -38.16 33.82 -11.51
N VAL A 83 -38.32 32.49 -11.46
CA VAL A 83 -39.22 31.73 -12.32
C VAL A 83 -40.65 31.65 -11.74
N PRO A 84 -41.67 32.30 -12.33
CA PRO A 84 -43.06 32.16 -11.90
C PRO A 84 -43.62 30.75 -12.14
N GLU A 85 -44.74 30.43 -11.46
CA GLU A 85 -45.40 29.10 -11.43
C GLU A 85 -45.84 28.54 -12.79
N ASN A 86 -45.84 29.36 -13.85
CA ASN A 86 -46.18 28.97 -15.23
C ASN A 86 -45.10 29.41 -16.24
N SER A 87 -43.85 29.61 -15.81
CA SER A 87 -42.74 29.99 -16.71
C SER A 87 -42.40 28.88 -17.71
N PRO A 88 -41.98 29.21 -18.95
CA PRO A 88 -41.46 28.24 -19.90
C PRO A 88 -40.17 27.53 -19.45
N LEU A 89 -39.50 28.00 -18.38
CA LEU A 89 -38.40 27.27 -17.72
C LEU A 89 -38.88 26.12 -16.80
N ALA A 90 -40.19 25.86 -16.69
CA ALA A 90 -40.75 24.64 -16.13
C ALA A 90 -40.68 23.45 -17.11
N ILE A 91 -39.46 23.17 -17.59
CA ILE A 91 -39.20 22.07 -18.53
C ILE A 91 -39.38 20.71 -17.83
N SER A 92 -39.96 19.74 -18.54
CA SER A 92 -40.11 18.34 -18.06
C SER A 92 -39.09 17.38 -18.71
N ARG A 93 -38.42 17.87 -19.74
CA ARG A 93 -37.33 17.29 -20.54
C ARG A 93 -36.75 18.44 -21.38
N GLY A 94 -35.52 18.34 -21.85
CA GLY A 94 -34.92 19.50 -22.51
C GLY A 94 -33.45 19.34 -22.84
N THR A 95 -32.88 20.42 -23.34
CA THR A 95 -31.45 20.57 -23.58
C THR A 95 -30.92 21.83 -22.91
N ILE A 96 -29.75 21.73 -22.28
CA ILE A 96 -28.98 22.87 -21.79
C ILE A 96 -27.67 22.92 -22.59
N CYS A 97 -27.27 24.10 -23.05
CA CYS A 97 -26.12 24.33 -23.91
C CYS A 97 -25.42 25.63 -23.48
N PHE A 98 -24.10 25.69 -23.40
CA PHE A 98 -23.34 26.89 -22.97
C PHE A 98 -21.88 26.79 -23.38
N TRP A 99 -21.21 27.94 -23.47
CA TRP A 99 -19.76 28.02 -23.60
C TRP A 99 -19.10 28.06 -22.22
N LEU A 100 -18.01 27.31 -22.06
CA LEU A 100 -17.28 27.20 -20.79
C LEU A 100 -15.77 27.15 -21.05
N ASN A 101 -15.03 27.94 -20.29
CA ASN A 101 -13.59 27.86 -20.14
C ASN A 101 -13.27 27.54 -18.67
N SER A 102 -12.42 26.55 -18.40
CA SER A 102 -12.01 26.22 -17.03
C SER A 102 -10.52 25.88 -16.93
N GLY A 103 -9.77 26.76 -16.26
CA GLY A 103 -8.44 26.49 -15.71
C GLY A 103 -8.50 25.70 -14.40
N SER A 104 -9.27 24.61 -14.36
CA SER A 104 -9.33 23.71 -13.21
C SER A 104 -8.92 22.29 -13.59
N ASP A 105 -8.09 21.66 -12.76
CA ASP A 105 -7.44 20.36 -12.98
C ASP A 105 -8.38 19.17 -12.78
N ARG A 106 -9.68 19.39 -13.01
CA ARG A 106 -10.79 18.66 -12.40
C ARG A 106 -12.10 18.67 -13.22
N SER A 107 -12.30 19.54 -14.21
CA SER A 107 -13.63 19.99 -14.71
C SER A 107 -14.32 19.15 -15.81
N ASN A 108 -15.60 19.50 -16.07
CA ASN A 108 -16.41 19.17 -17.26
C ASN A 108 -17.15 17.82 -17.30
N ILE A 109 -17.45 17.26 -16.13
CA ILE A 109 -18.27 16.07 -15.99
C ILE A 109 -19.74 16.43 -16.19
N LEU A 110 -20.19 16.36 -17.44
CA LEU A 110 -21.60 16.51 -17.81
C LEU A 110 -22.44 15.40 -17.11
N GLY A 111 -23.53 15.77 -16.43
CA GLY A 111 -24.31 14.84 -15.60
C GLY A 111 -25.71 15.33 -15.22
N TYR A 112 -26.47 14.47 -14.55
CA TYR A 112 -27.83 14.74 -14.07
C TYR A 112 -28.12 13.99 -12.77
N ASN A 113 -28.88 14.58 -11.86
CA ASN A 113 -29.58 13.86 -10.79
C ASN A 113 -31.03 14.38 -10.71
N ASN A 114 -31.89 13.76 -9.91
CA ASN A 114 -33.32 14.12 -9.89
C ASN A 114 -33.65 15.53 -9.35
N ASP A 115 -32.63 16.30 -8.98
CA ASP A 115 -32.70 17.62 -8.36
C ASP A 115 -31.78 18.67 -9.07
N ALA A 116 -31.01 18.28 -10.10
CA ALA A 116 -30.12 19.17 -10.86
C ALA A 116 -29.65 18.59 -12.22
N ILE A 117 -29.41 19.46 -13.20
CA ILE A 117 -28.48 19.18 -14.32
C ILE A 117 -27.10 19.75 -13.92
N GLU A 118 -26.04 18.96 -14.07
CA GLU A 118 -24.75 19.23 -13.44
C GLU A 118 -23.57 19.23 -14.42
N LEU A 119 -22.58 20.06 -14.10
CA LEU A 119 -21.22 19.99 -14.61
C LEU A 119 -20.30 19.78 -13.42
N ASN A 120 -20.07 18.52 -13.10
CA ASN A 120 -19.20 18.18 -11.99
C ASN A 120 -17.72 18.45 -12.37
N ASN A 121 -16.97 18.74 -11.33
CA ASN A 121 -15.52 18.88 -11.28
C ASN A 121 -15.08 17.89 -10.18
N TYR A 122 -13.91 17.25 -10.28
CA TYR A 122 -13.49 16.20 -9.33
C TYR A 122 -13.43 16.66 -7.83
N ARG A 123 -13.69 17.94 -7.49
CA ARG A 123 -14.18 18.31 -6.15
C ARG A 123 -15.27 19.41 -6.07
N GLY A 124 -15.73 19.95 -7.19
CA GLY A 124 -16.77 21.00 -7.23
C GLY A 124 -17.85 20.71 -8.27
N CYS A 125 -18.80 21.61 -8.44
CA CYS A 125 -19.86 21.51 -9.45
C CYS A 125 -20.35 22.89 -9.88
N PHE A 126 -20.83 22.97 -11.12
CA PHE A 126 -21.84 23.93 -11.57
C PHE A 126 -23.17 23.16 -11.68
N GLN A 127 -24.26 23.70 -11.13
CA GLN A 127 -25.56 23.04 -11.04
C GLN A 127 -26.68 23.97 -11.51
N VAL A 128 -27.54 23.46 -12.39
CA VAL A 128 -28.82 24.08 -12.76
C VAL A 128 -29.92 23.33 -12.00
N ARG A 129 -30.52 23.99 -11.00
CA ARG A 129 -31.47 23.41 -10.03
C ARG A 129 -32.91 23.87 -10.30
N PHE A 130 -33.87 23.06 -9.86
CA PHE A 130 -35.30 23.33 -10.02
C PHE A 130 -35.95 23.68 -8.66
N ARG A 131 -37.27 23.77 -8.60
CA ARG A 131 -38.03 24.19 -7.41
C ARG A 131 -38.47 22.96 -6.60
N GLY A 132 -38.35 23.09 -5.27
CA GLY A 132 -38.86 22.10 -4.30
C GLY A 132 -37.81 21.11 -3.80
N GLU A 133 -36.53 21.40 -3.99
CA GLU A 133 -35.42 20.45 -3.86
C GLU A 133 -34.48 20.83 -2.70
N LYS A 134 -33.86 19.83 -2.06
CA LYS A 134 -32.93 20.04 -0.93
C LYS A 134 -31.52 20.36 -1.43
N ASP A 135 -30.67 20.91 -0.56
CA ASP A 135 -29.25 21.05 -0.85
C ASP A 135 -28.56 19.68 -0.91
N PHE A 136 -27.90 19.42 -2.03
CA PHE A 136 -26.98 18.31 -2.20
C PHE A 136 -25.64 18.68 -1.56
N GLU A 137 -25.40 18.20 -0.34
CA GLU A 137 -24.13 18.37 0.37
C GLU A 137 -23.26 17.13 0.18
N TYR A 138 -22.12 17.30 -0.49
CA TYR A 138 -21.19 16.24 -0.93
C TYR A 138 -20.59 15.36 0.21
N TRP A 139 -20.88 15.69 1.47
CA TRP A 139 -20.15 15.24 2.66
C TRP A 139 -20.98 14.45 3.68
N GLU A 140 -22.27 14.75 3.88
CA GLU A 140 -23.07 14.11 4.94
C GLU A 140 -23.94 12.96 4.41
N GLY A 141 -23.52 11.72 4.66
CA GLY A 141 -24.41 10.55 4.61
C GLY A 141 -24.35 9.66 3.36
N ILE A 142 -23.17 9.22 2.92
CA ILE A 142 -23.04 8.16 1.88
C ILE A 142 -23.44 6.78 2.46
N LEU A 143 -24.75 6.58 2.65
CA LEU A 143 -25.49 5.34 2.95
C LEU A 143 -26.97 5.48 2.49
N ASP A 144 -27.24 6.13 1.35
CA ASP A 144 -28.63 6.22 0.86
C ASP A 144 -29.16 4.87 0.37
N TYR A 145 -30.43 4.61 0.64
CA TYR A 145 -31.04 3.26 0.61
C TYR A 145 -31.53 2.86 -0.78
N ASP A 146 -31.60 3.80 -1.73
CA ASP A 146 -32.39 3.67 -2.97
C ASP A 146 -31.55 3.35 -4.23
N TRP A 147 -30.41 2.68 -4.07
CA TRP A 147 -29.61 2.17 -5.19
C TRP A 147 -30.41 1.14 -6.02
N PRO A 148 -30.52 1.26 -7.36
CA PRO A 148 -29.63 2.00 -8.27
C PRO A 148 -30.25 3.28 -8.86
N LYS A 149 -31.18 3.96 -8.17
CA LYS A 149 -31.93 5.07 -8.78
C LYS A 149 -31.05 6.23 -9.25
N TYR A 150 -30.02 6.61 -8.50
CA TYR A 150 -29.34 7.90 -8.65
C TYR A 150 -28.04 7.85 -9.49
N ASP A 151 -27.06 7.03 -9.10
CA ASP A 151 -25.65 7.15 -9.53
C ASP A 151 -25.41 6.96 -11.05
N MET A 152 -26.20 6.11 -11.73
CA MET A 152 -26.16 5.96 -13.21
C MET A 152 -26.43 7.27 -13.98
N ARG A 153 -26.96 8.30 -13.31
CA ARG A 153 -27.26 9.62 -13.89
C ARG A 153 -26.16 10.65 -13.59
N GLU A 154 -25.57 10.58 -12.40
CA GLU A 154 -24.60 11.57 -11.88
C GLU A 154 -23.27 11.56 -12.65
N TRP A 155 -22.83 10.39 -13.13
CA TRP A 155 -21.50 10.19 -13.75
C TRP A 155 -21.58 9.87 -15.25
N ALA A 156 -22.72 10.16 -15.89
CA ALA A 156 -23.08 9.78 -17.25
C ALA A 156 -21.93 9.93 -18.29
N PHE A 157 -21.24 11.09 -18.28
CA PHE A 157 -20.16 11.37 -19.23
C PHE A 157 -18.77 11.43 -18.58
N TYR A 158 -18.65 11.13 -17.27
CA TYR A 158 -17.41 11.16 -16.48
C TYR A 158 -16.17 10.56 -17.15
N PRO A 159 -16.25 9.42 -17.88
CA PRO A 159 -15.06 8.76 -18.39
C PRO A 159 -14.74 9.03 -19.88
N HIS A 160 -15.53 9.84 -20.59
CA HIS A 160 -15.33 10.04 -22.02
C HIS A 160 -14.30 11.14 -22.29
N VAL A 161 -13.36 10.89 -23.21
CA VAL A 161 -12.25 11.81 -23.54
C VAL A 161 -12.73 13.18 -24.03
N LYS A 162 -13.89 13.22 -24.71
CA LYS A 162 -14.53 14.47 -25.15
C LYS A 162 -15.38 15.17 -24.07
N ALA A 163 -15.56 14.59 -22.89
CA ALA A 163 -16.29 15.24 -21.79
C ALA A 163 -15.36 16.11 -20.94
N SER A 164 -14.18 15.61 -20.55
CA SER A 164 -13.20 16.41 -19.81
C SER A 164 -12.49 17.43 -20.72
N VAL A 165 -12.14 18.59 -20.16
CA VAL A 165 -11.11 19.54 -20.67
C VAL A 165 -10.44 20.24 -19.49
N GLY A 166 -9.21 20.71 -19.70
CA GLY A 166 -8.37 21.39 -18.68
C GLY A 166 -7.23 22.23 -19.30
N ASP A 167 -7.40 22.62 -20.55
CA ASP A 167 -6.49 23.39 -21.41
C ASP A 167 -6.67 24.92 -21.26
N SER A 168 -7.70 25.36 -20.53
CA SER A 168 -8.21 26.73 -20.49
C SER A 168 -8.56 27.29 -21.87
N GLU A 169 -9.00 26.44 -22.80
CA GLU A 169 -9.73 26.88 -24.00
C GLU A 169 -11.24 26.96 -23.72
N TRP A 170 -11.95 27.66 -24.58
CA TRP A 170 -13.41 27.74 -24.56
C TRP A 170 -14.02 26.60 -25.38
N HIS A 171 -14.93 25.85 -24.76
CA HIS A 171 -15.65 24.75 -25.38
C HIS A 171 -17.16 24.94 -25.26
N LEU A 172 -17.90 24.52 -26.30
CA LEU A 172 -19.37 24.44 -26.22
C LEU A 172 -19.76 23.08 -25.67
N PHE A 173 -20.44 23.05 -24.53
CA PHE A 173 -21.00 21.82 -23.98
C PHE A 173 -22.52 21.82 -24.08
N ALA A 174 -23.11 20.66 -24.33
CA ALA A 174 -24.56 20.49 -24.27
C ALA A 174 -24.98 19.15 -23.64
N VAL A 175 -26.08 19.19 -22.88
CA VAL A 175 -26.80 18.03 -22.31
C VAL A 175 -28.18 17.94 -22.94
N ALA A 176 -28.67 16.73 -23.24
CA ALA A 176 -30.10 16.47 -23.45
C ALA A 176 -30.60 15.42 -22.45
N TYR A 177 -31.72 15.72 -21.79
CA TYR A 177 -32.44 14.79 -20.93
C TYR A 177 -33.74 14.34 -21.63
N ASP A 178 -33.86 13.05 -21.94
CA ASP A 178 -35.08 12.47 -22.53
C ASP A 178 -35.64 11.32 -21.68
N ASP A 179 -36.66 11.64 -20.88
CA ASP A 179 -37.43 10.72 -20.04
C ASP A 179 -38.19 9.64 -20.83
N LYS A 180 -38.42 9.86 -22.13
CA LYS A 180 -39.26 9.01 -23.00
C LYS A 180 -38.43 8.05 -23.85
N ALA A 181 -37.33 8.54 -24.40
CA ALA A 181 -36.33 7.70 -25.05
C ALA A 181 -35.47 6.93 -24.03
N LYS A 182 -35.58 7.24 -22.73
CA LYS A 182 -34.79 6.67 -21.63
C LYS A 182 -33.29 6.82 -21.87
N GLN A 183 -32.86 8.05 -22.15
CA GLN A 183 -31.46 8.35 -22.43
C GLN A 183 -31.04 9.72 -21.92
N ILE A 184 -29.73 9.88 -21.73
CA ILE A 184 -29.07 11.18 -21.63
C ILE A 184 -28.06 11.25 -22.78
N VAL A 185 -28.00 12.39 -23.47
CA VAL A 185 -27.06 12.63 -24.57
C VAL A 185 -26.18 13.83 -24.23
N GLY A 186 -24.90 13.77 -24.58
CA GLY A 186 -23.92 14.81 -24.32
C GLY A 186 -23.15 15.17 -25.58
N TRP A 187 -22.79 16.45 -25.74
CA TRP A 187 -21.99 16.97 -26.86
C TRP A 187 -20.89 17.91 -26.36
N ARG A 188 -19.77 17.96 -27.11
CA ARG A 188 -18.75 19.00 -27.03
C ARG A 188 -18.43 19.51 -28.43
N ASP A 189 -18.29 20.82 -28.60
CA ASP A 189 -17.80 21.47 -29.83
C ASP A 189 -18.57 21.09 -31.11
N GLY A 190 -19.89 20.88 -30.98
CA GLY A 190 -20.76 20.45 -32.08
C GLY A 190 -20.71 18.95 -32.42
N GLU A 191 -19.97 18.14 -31.67
CA GLU A 191 -19.86 16.69 -31.85
C GLU A 191 -20.45 15.92 -30.65
N GLN A 192 -21.13 14.79 -30.90
CA GLN A 192 -21.67 13.97 -29.82
C GLN A 192 -20.52 13.28 -29.05
N ILE A 193 -20.56 13.41 -27.72
CA ILE A 193 -19.68 12.71 -26.76
C ILE A 193 -20.13 11.26 -26.68
N ALA A 194 -21.35 11.02 -26.20
CA ALA A 194 -21.95 9.70 -26.06
C ALA A 194 -23.48 9.80 -25.90
N THR A 195 -24.14 8.64 -25.95
CA THR A 195 -25.53 8.44 -25.54
C THR A 195 -25.54 7.39 -24.43
N ILE A 196 -26.10 7.72 -23.27
CA ILE A 196 -26.23 6.78 -22.15
C ILE A 196 -27.63 6.16 -22.21
N ASP A 197 -27.67 4.86 -22.53
CA ASP A 197 -28.88 4.04 -22.49
C ASP A 197 -29.27 3.77 -21.03
N LEU A 198 -30.45 4.28 -20.65
CA LEU A 198 -31.06 4.12 -19.34
C LEU A 198 -32.38 3.33 -19.43
N SER A 199 -32.59 2.54 -20.49
CA SER A 199 -33.79 1.69 -20.71
C SER A 199 -34.08 0.71 -19.57
N THR A 200 -33.06 0.35 -18.77
CA THR A 200 -33.17 -0.50 -17.58
C THR A 200 -33.41 0.27 -16.27
N VAL A 201 -33.48 1.60 -16.32
CA VAL A 201 -33.58 2.49 -15.16
C VAL A 201 -34.92 3.25 -15.18
N ASN A 202 -35.58 3.33 -14.01
CA ASN A 202 -36.79 4.15 -13.88
C ASN A 202 -36.44 5.66 -13.83
N MET A 203 -36.34 6.27 -15.02
CA MET A 203 -36.27 7.73 -15.19
C MET A 203 -37.65 8.36 -15.04
N GLU A 204 -37.72 9.46 -14.28
CA GLU A 204 -38.89 10.33 -14.12
C GLU A 204 -38.66 11.64 -14.92
N PRO A 205 -39.71 12.37 -15.35
CA PRO A 205 -39.54 13.69 -15.97
C PRO A 205 -38.93 14.72 -15.00
N LEU A 206 -38.28 15.76 -15.53
CA LEU A 206 -37.84 16.94 -14.76
C LEU A 206 -39.04 17.55 -14.02
N ARG A 207 -38.82 18.04 -12.79
CA ARG A 207 -39.91 18.51 -11.92
C ARG A 207 -40.59 19.75 -12.48
N ARG A 208 -41.93 19.74 -12.46
CA ARG A 208 -42.80 20.74 -13.12
C ARG A 208 -42.83 22.13 -12.47
N GLU A 209 -42.03 22.37 -11.44
CA GLU A 209 -42.14 23.58 -10.62
C GLU A 209 -41.21 24.73 -11.06
N GLY A 210 -40.36 24.51 -12.06
CA GLY A 210 -39.49 25.54 -12.66
C GLY A 210 -38.05 25.52 -12.19
N LEU A 211 -37.12 25.90 -13.06
CA LEU A 211 -35.73 26.25 -12.72
C LEU A 211 -35.72 27.34 -11.63
N THR A 212 -34.79 27.33 -10.68
CA THR A 212 -34.71 28.40 -9.65
C THR A 212 -33.32 29.02 -9.48
N GLU A 213 -32.28 28.21 -9.67
CA GLU A 213 -30.92 28.55 -9.26
C GLU A 213 -29.92 27.95 -10.25
N ILE A 214 -28.90 28.75 -10.58
CA ILE A 214 -27.70 28.30 -11.28
C ILE A 214 -26.53 28.65 -10.36
N ARG A 215 -25.93 27.62 -9.75
CA ARG A 215 -24.94 27.78 -8.69
C ARG A 215 -23.66 27.04 -8.96
N THR A 216 -22.60 27.48 -8.29
CA THR A 216 -21.30 26.82 -8.29
C THR A 216 -20.81 26.58 -6.87
N SER A 217 -20.33 25.37 -6.61
CA SER A 217 -19.70 25.01 -5.32
C SER A 217 -18.40 25.76 -5.06
N GLU A 218 -17.88 25.70 -3.83
CA GLU A 218 -16.58 26.30 -3.46
C GLU A 218 -15.37 25.90 -4.34
N ASP A 219 -15.33 24.71 -4.93
CA ASP A 219 -14.15 24.17 -5.64
C ASP A 219 -14.24 24.24 -7.19
N PHE A 220 -15.28 24.87 -7.76
CA PHE A 220 -15.36 25.15 -9.21
C PHE A 220 -14.67 26.49 -9.54
N THR A 221 -14.04 26.61 -10.71
CA THR A 221 -13.43 27.87 -11.18
C THR A 221 -13.37 27.93 -12.70
N GLY A 222 -13.72 29.07 -13.30
CA GLY A 222 -13.68 29.26 -14.75
C GLY A 222 -14.45 30.49 -15.23
N TYR A 223 -14.77 30.53 -16.52
CA TYR A 223 -15.59 31.54 -17.17
C TYR A 223 -16.71 30.84 -17.94
N LEU A 224 -17.95 31.30 -17.82
CA LEU A 224 -19.12 30.71 -18.50
C LEU A 224 -19.88 31.77 -19.28
N ASP A 225 -20.38 31.39 -20.45
CA ASP A 225 -20.96 32.30 -21.43
C ASP A 225 -22.04 31.63 -22.32
N ASP A 226 -22.84 32.44 -22.99
CA ASP A 226 -23.92 32.07 -23.93
C ASP A 226 -24.73 30.84 -23.48
N LEU A 227 -25.25 30.90 -22.25
CA LEU A 227 -26.07 29.85 -21.68
C LEU A 227 -27.46 29.84 -22.34
N ARG A 228 -27.88 28.67 -22.83
CA ARG A 228 -29.14 28.42 -23.53
C ARG A 228 -29.87 27.24 -22.92
N ILE A 229 -31.19 27.34 -22.80
CA ILE A 229 -32.07 26.28 -22.28
C ILE A 229 -33.24 26.08 -23.25
N TYR A 230 -33.46 24.83 -23.67
CA TYR A 230 -34.50 24.41 -24.60
C TYR A 230 -35.47 23.42 -23.93
N ASN A 231 -36.77 23.56 -24.22
CA ASN A 231 -37.83 22.70 -23.66
C ASN A 231 -38.04 21.36 -24.39
N LYS A 232 -37.11 21.01 -25.28
CA LYS A 232 -37.00 19.71 -25.95
C LYS A 232 -35.53 19.24 -25.98
N PRO A 233 -35.27 17.93 -26.04
CA PRO A 233 -34.00 17.41 -26.52
C PRO A 233 -33.69 17.95 -27.93
N LEU A 234 -32.49 18.48 -28.13
CA LEU A 234 -31.97 18.85 -29.45
C LEU A 234 -31.27 17.67 -30.15
N THR A 235 -31.12 17.79 -31.46
CA THR A 235 -30.41 16.84 -32.32
C THR A 235 -28.97 17.29 -32.62
N ASP A 236 -28.10 16.36 -33.06
CA ASP A 236 -26.72 16.65 -33.49
C ASP A 236 -26.62 17.86 -34.42
N ALA A 237 -27.54 17.97 -35.38
CA ALA A 237 -27.56 19.06 -36.36
C ALA A 237 -27.86 20.42 -35.71
N GLU A 238 -28.71 20.45 -34.67
CA GLU A 238 -29.08 21.67 -33.95
C GLU A 238 -27.98 22.10 -32.97
N ILE A 239 -27.33 21.15 -32.29
CA ILE A 239 -26.15 21.44 -31.46
C ILE A 239 -24.99 21.94 -32.32
N ARG A 240 -24.77 21.32 -33.48
CA ARG A 240 -23.77 21.77 -34.45
C ARG A 240 -24.10 23.14 -35.04
N GLN A 241 -25.38 23.45 -35.28
CA GLN A 241 -25.81 24.79 -35.69
C GLN A 241 -25.45 25.85 -34.64
N ILE A 242 -25.71 25.57 -33.36
CA ILE A 242 -25.35 26.49 -32.26
C ILE A 242 -23.83 26.70 -32.26
N TYR A 243 -23.04 25.63 -32.31
CA TYR A 243 -21.57 25.71 -32.37
C TYR A 243 -21.07 26.51 -33.58
N ASP A 244 -21.51 26.17 -34.78
CA ASP A 244 -21.06 26.80 -36.03
C ASP A 244 -21.42 28.30 -36.08
N ALA A 245 -22.49 28.73 -35.39
CA ALA A 245 -22.91 30.12 -35.27
C ALA A 245 -22.13 30.94 -34.21
N THR A 246 -21.60 30.31 -33.17
CA THR A 246 -20.97 31.01 -32.02
C THR A 246 -19.45 30.87 -31.93
N LYS A 247 -18.88 29.79 -32.46
CA LYS A 247 -17.45 29.46 -32.33
C LYS A 247 -16.48 30.57 -32.75
N ALA A 248 -16.89 31.49 -33.62
CA ALA A 248 -16.05 32.63 -34.05
C ALA A 248 -15.69 33.60 -32.90
N ILE A 249 -16.42 33.57 -31.79
CA ILE A 249 -16.15 34.37 -30.57
C ILE A 249 -15.06 33.70 -29.68
N TYR A 250 -14.92 32.37 -29.78
CA TYR A 250 -14.26 31.53 -28.79
C TYR A 250 -13.13 30.64 -29.33
N ALA A 251 -13.08 30.36 -30.64
CA ALA A 251 -12.16 29.39 -31.23
C ALA A 251 -10.68 29.83 -31.12
N GLY A 252 -9.85 28.99 -30.51
CA GLY A 252 -8.43 29.30 -30.24
C GLY A 252 -8.22 30.34 -29.14
N ARG A 253 -9.27 30.71 -28.40
CA ARG A 253 -9.21 31.67 -27.30
C ARG A 253 -8.87 30.96 -25.99
N ARG A 254 -7.88 31.50 -25.27
CA ARG A 254 -7.51 31.07 -23.90
C ARG A 254 -7.55 32.25 -22.94
N ASP A 255 -8.35 32.14 -21.89
CA ASP A 255 -8.40 33.10 -20.78
C ASP A 255 -8.06 32.33 -19.48
N THR A 256 -6.89 32.59 -18.90
CA THR A 256 -6.46 31.89 -17.67
C THR A 256 -6.82 32.67 -16.42
N ASN A 257 -7.31 31.95 -15.41
CA ASN A 257 -7.57 32.50 -14.08
C ASN A 257 -6.23 32.64 -13.31
N PRO A 258 -5.95 33.72 -12.56
CA PRO A 258 -4.62 34.03 -12.01
C PRO A 258 -4.20 33.18 -10.79
N ILE A 259 -4.17 31.86 -10.98
CA ILE A 259 -3.81 30.83 -9.98
C ILE A 259 -2.63 29.96 -10.45
N ASP A 260 -2.14 30.17 -11.66
CA ASP A 260 -0.96 29.51 -12.22
C ASP A 260 0.27 29.79 -11.33
N LYS A 261 0.88 28.71 -10.83
CA LYS A 261 2.17 28.73 -10.14
C LYS A 261 3.12 27.76 -10.83
N GLU A 262 4.38 28.15 -10.93
CA GLU A 262 5.44 27.31 -11.48
C GLU A 262 5.60 26.00 -10.68
N ARG A 263 6.02 24.95 -11.37
CA ARG A 263 6.13 23.59 -10.83
C ARG A 263 7.53 23.32 -10.26
N ASP A 264 7.74 23.70 -9.00
CA ASP A 264 8.83 23.15 -8.20
C ASP A 264 8.60 21.64 -7.97
N THR A 265 9.06 20.84 -8.94
CA THR A 265 9.07 19.38 -8.91
C THR A 265 10.51 18.92 -8.73
N TYR A 266 10.74 18.05 -7.75
CA TYR A 266 12.09 17.59 -7.41
C TYR A 266 12.76 16.88 -8.60
N LYS A 267 13.94 17.38 -8.99
CA LYS A 267 14.89 16.72 -9.87
C LYS A 267 16.08 16.25 -9.04
N TYR A 268 16.74 15.17 -9.47
CA TYR A 268 17.92 14.60 -8.80
C TYR A 268 19.01 15.65 -8.55
N GLN A 269 19.53 15.69 -7.32
CA GLN A 269 20.68 16.50 -6.94
C GLN A 269 21.80 15.61 -6.40
N GLU A 270 23.06 15.90 -6.72
CA GLU A 270 24.20 15.06 -6.31
C GLU A 270 24.42 15.03 -4.78
N VAL A 271 23.93 16.03 -4.05
CA VAL A 271 23.89 16.01 -2.57
C VAL A 271 22.98 14.89 -2.03
N ASP A 272 21.91 14.57 -2.76
CA ASP A 272 20.93 13.54 -2.36
C ASP A 272 21.35 12.13 -2.74
N ARG A 273 22.52 11.93 -3.38
CA ARG A 273 23.00 10.66 -3.96
C ARG A 273 22.80 9.44 -3.06
N THR A 274 23.13 9.54 -1.77
CA THR A 274 23.02 8.43 -0.82
C THR A 274 21.57 8.14 -0.39
N LEU A 275 20.70 9.15 -0.28
CA LEU A 275 19.25 8.95 -0.08
C LEU A 275 18.61 8.35 -1.34
N TYR A 276 18.94 8.93 -2.50
CA TYR A 276 18.29 8.65 -3.78
C TYR A 276 18.62 7.27 -4.35
N LYS A 277 19.84 6.76 -4.12
CA LYS A 277 20.21 5.39 -4.48
C LYS A 277 19.49 4.31 -3.65
N ALA A 278 18.89 4.66 -2.51
CA ALA A 278 18.27 3.72 -1.55
C ALA A 278 19.18 2.50 -1.28
N TRP A 279 18.81 1.30 -1.73
CA TRP A 279 19.62 0.08 -1.61
C TRP A 279 20.56 -0.18 -2.80
N LEU A 280 20.38 0.50 -3.95
CA LEU A 280 21.29 0.40 -5.11
C LEU A 280 22.50 1.33 -4.98
N GLN A 281 23.18 1.27 -3.83
CA GLN A 281 24.43 2.01 -3.62
C GLN A 281 25.57 1.43 -4.46
N PHE A 282 25.61 0.10 -4.63
CA PHE A 282 26.74 -0.66 -5.15
C PHE A 282 28.05 -0.37 -4.38
N ASN A 283 27.93 -0.35 -3.04
CA ASN A 283 29.08 -0.28 -2.13
C ASN A 283 29.99 -1.50 -2.33
N PRO A 284 31.33 -1.33 -2.30
CA PRO A 284 32.26 -2.45 -2.23
C PRO A 284 31.93 -3.42 -1.08
N PRO A 285 32.07 -4.74 -1.28
CA PRO A 285 31.81 -5.72 -0.22
C PRO A 285 32.83 -5.64 0.91
N ALA A 286 32.37 -5.98 2.12
CA ALA A 286 33.13 -5.95 3.39
C ALA A 286 34.50 -6.65 3.33
N THR A 287 34.56 -7.74 2.56
CA THR A 287 35.75 -8.56 2.37
C THR A 287 36.20 -8.52 0.92
N ALA A 288 37.51 -8.40 0.69
CA ALA A 288 38.10 -8.48 -0.65
C ALA A 288 37.64 -9.76 -1.36
N GLN A 289 36.91 -9.60 -2.46
CA GLN A 289 36.26 -10.70 -3.14
C GLN A 289 37.29 -11.59 -3.87
N PRO A 290 37.40 -12.89 -3.54
CA PRO A 290 38.06 -13.84 -4.43
C PRO A 290 37.40 -13.82 -5.81
N ASN A 291 38.18 -14.19 -6.83
CA ASN A 291 37.70 -14.39 -8.20
C ASN A 291 36.99 -13.19 -8.88
N GLN A 292 37.01 -11.98 -8.29
CA GLN A 292 36.39 -10.75 -8.85
C GLN A 292 36.81 -10.44 -10.30
N ASP A 293 37.95 -10.96 -10.75
CA ASP A 293 38.43 -10.91 -12.14
C ASP A 293 37.42 -11.47 -13.15
N VAL A 294 36.49 -12.34 -12.73
CA VAL A 294 35.39 -12.85 -13.55
C VAL A 294 34.45 -11.75 -14.07
N PHE A 295 34.33 -10.63 -13.33
CA PHE A 295 33.49 -9.50 -13.74
C PHE A 295 34.15 -8.59 -14.79
N LYS A 296 35.45 -8.76 -15.10
CA LYS A 296 36.16 -7.91 -16.08
C LYS A 296 35.59 -7.99 -17.51
N ASN A 297 34.89 -9.08 -17.81
CA ASN A 297 34.20 -9.29 -19.08
C ASN A 297 32.77 -9.74 -18.81
N ILE A 298 31.79 -9.06 -19.43
CA ILE A 298 30.37 -9.41 -19.37
C ILE A 298 29.94 -9.74 -20.79
N VAL A 299 29.38 -10.92 -21.01
CA VAL A 299 28.87 -11.39 -22.31
C VAL A 299 27.36 -11.36 -22.29
N ALA A 300 26.78 -10.59 -23.19
CA ALA A 300 25.34 -10.43 -23.36
C ALA A 300 25.06 -10.44 -24.86
N GLU A 301 24.78 -11.62 -25.41
CA GLU A 301 24.71 -11.83 -26.87
C GLU A 301 23.48 -11.15 -27.51
N GLY A 302 23.70 -10.54 -28.68
CA GLY A 302 22.65 -9.90 -29.47
C GLY A 302 22.07 -8.61 -28.87
N THR A 303 20.91 -8.18 -29.36
CA THR A 303 20.37 -6.82 -29.14
C THR A 303 19.07 -6.77 -28.32
N ASN A 304 18.81 -7.76 -27.45
CA ASN A 304 17.63 -7.74 -26.58
C ASN A 304 17.81 -6.71 -25.44
N SER A 305 16.91 -5.72 -25.32
CA SER A 305 17.10 -4.59 -24.40
C SER A 305 17.09 -4.99 -22.92
N THR A 306 16.27 -5.97 -22.52
CA THR A 306 16.26 -6.48 -21.13
C THR A 306 17.58 -7.16 -20.76
N VAL A 307 18.15 -7.98 -21.66
CA VAL A 307 19.47 -8.62 -21.43
C VAL A 307 20.61 -7.59 -21.46
N GLN A 308 20.54 -6.57 -22.32
CA GLN A 308 21.53 -5.49 -22.31
C GLN A 308 21.39 -4.55 -21.09
N THR A 309 20.18 -4.37 -20.56
CA THR A 309 19.96 -3.67 -19.29
C THR A 309 20.57 -4.46 -18.12
N ALA A 310 20.39 -5.78 -18.07
CA ALA A 310 21.05 -6.65 -17.10
C ALA A 310 22.59 -6.52 -17.16
N ALA A 311 23.16 -6.46 -18.37
CA ALA A 311 24.60 -6.25 -18.58
C ALA A 311 25.07 -4.86 -18.13
N SER A 312 24.28 -3.81 -18.41
CA SER A 312 24.56 -2.43 -18.00
C SER A 312 24.52 -2.25 -16.48
N GLU A 313 23.55 -2.86 -15.80
CA GLU A 313 23.45 -2.84 -14.34
C GLU A 313 24.60 -3.59 -13.68
N LEU A 314 24.94 -4.78 -14.17
CA LEU A 314 26.11 -5.52 -13.69
C LEU A 314 27.42 -4.76 -13.97
N ALA A 315 27.53 -4.04 -15.09
CA ALA A 315 28.70 -3.23 -15.40
C ALA A 315 28.84 -2.02 -14.46
N GLN A 316 27.75 -1.30 -14.17
CA GLN A 316 27.73 -0.20 -13.20
C GLN A 316 28.04 -0.68 -11.78
N ALA A 317 27.48 -1.82 -11.37
CA ALA A 317 27.78 -2.43 -10.08
C ALA A 317 29.26 -2.86 -9.99
N THR A 318 29.81 -3.47 -11.04
CA THR A 318 31.22 -3.86 -11.13
C THR A 318 32.16 -2.66 -11.01
N GLU A 319 31.89 -1.57 -11.75
CA GLU A 319 32.69 -0.34 -11.71
C GLU A 319 32.66 0.32 -10.32
N SER A 320 31.52 0.25 -9.62
CA SER A 320 31.34 0.80 -8.25
C SER A 320 31.91 -0.08 -7.14
N MET A 321 31.76 -1.41 -7.22
CA MET A 321 32.21 -2.34 -6.18
C MET A 321 33.71 -2.66 -6.24
N PHE A 322 34.29 -2.72 -7.45
CA PHE A 322 35.67 -3.19 -7.65
C PHE A 322 36.62 -2.15 -8.25
N GLY A 323 36.13 -0.97 -8.64
CA GLY A 323 36.95 0.13 -9.13
C GLY A 323 37.59 -0.10 -10.51
N PHE A 324 37.14 -1.10 -11.27
CA PHE A 324 37.50 -1.30 -12.66
C PHE A 324 36.25 -1.34 -13.55
N LYS A 325 36.33 -0.68 -14.71
CA LYS A 325 35.27 -0.74 -15.72
C LYS A 325 35.37 -2.03 -16.53
N PRO A 326 34.33 -2.88 -16.58
CA PRO A 326 34.38 -4.11 -17.37
C PRO A 326 34.16 -3.87 -18.86
N SER A 327 34.56 -4.83 -19.68
CA SER A 327 34.14 -4.89 -21.09
C SER A 327 32.79 -5.60 -21.20
N VAL A 328 31.88 -5.07 -22.04
CA VAL A 328 30.62 -5.73 -22.40
C VAL A 328 30.72 -6.20 -23.85
N SER A 329 30.36 -7.46 -24.12
CA SER A 329 30.47 -8.10 -25.42
C SER A 329 29.12 -8.63 -25.90
N GLU A 330 28.70 -8.20 -27.10
CA GLU A 330 27.55 -8.74 -27.83
C GLU A 330 27.83 -10.11 -28.49
N THR A 331 29.00 -10.71 -28.24
CA THR A 331 29.46 -11.97 -28.87
C THR A 331 29.98 -12.98 -27.84
N ALA A 332 29.66 -14.27 -28.06
CA ALA A 332 30.04 -15.38 -27.18
C ALA A 332 31.56 -15.60 -27.01
N THR A 333 32.36 -15.21 -28.00
CA THR A 333 33.77 -15.60 -28.13
C THR A 333 34.73 -14.74 -27.31
N VAL A 334 34.51 -14.67 -25.99
CA VAL A 334 35.40 -14.00 -25.03
C VAL A 334 36.21 -15.03 -24.24
N ALA A 335 37.54 -14.95 -24.34
CA ALA A 335 38.47 -15.85 -23.67
C ALA A 335 38.73 -15.42 -22.21
N GLY A 336 38.98 -16.41 -21.33
CA GLY A 336 39.24 -16.18 -19.91
C GLY A 336 37.98 -15.99 -19.05
N PRO A 337 38.15 -15.50 -17.80
CA PRO A 337 37.07 -15.24 -16.85
C PRO A 337 36.07 -14.21 -17.39
N LYS A 338 34.77 -14.49 -17.19
CA LYS A 338 33.65 -13.69 -17.69
C LYS A 338 32.36 -14.00 -16.93
N VAL A 339 31.44 -13.06 -16.90
CA VAL A 339 30.01 -13.33 -16.64
C VAL A 339 29.28 -13.49 -17.99
N ILE A 340 28.34 -14.41 -18.08
CA ILE A 340 27.53 -14.68 -19.27
C ILE A 340 26.05 -14.51 -18.91
N LEU A 341 25.32 -13.68 -19.66
CA LEU A 341 23.94 -13.28 -19.41
C LEU A 341 23.06 -13.63 -20.62
N GLY A 342 21.89 -14.23 -20.40
CA GLY A 342 20.87 -14.40 -21.45
C GLY A 342 19.89 -15.54 -21.24
N THR A 343 19.15 -15.87 -22.30
CA THR A 343 18.32 -17.08 -22.38
C THR A 343 18.91 -18.03 -23.44
N ALA A 344 18.35 -19.24 -23.59
CA ALA A 344 18.68 -20.12 -24.71
C ALA A 344 18.32 -19.49 -26.08
N GLU A 345 17.45 -18.49 -26.14
CA GLU A 345 17.17 -17.74 -27.38
C GLU A 345 18.23 -16.66 -27.65
N THR A 346 18.63 -15.90 -26.63
CA THR A 346 19.54 -14.75 -26.82
C THR A 346 21.02 -15.13 -26.84
N SER A 347 21.44 -16.19 -26.12
CA SER A 347 22.84 -16.64 -26.06
C SER A 347 23.05 -18.02 -26.66
N SER A 348 24.02 -18.13 -27.57
CA SER A 348 24.48 -19.41 -28.10
C SER A 348 25.21 -20.24 -27.04
N TRP A 349 26.03 -19.61 -26.19
CA TRP A 349 26.76 -20.32 -25.14
C TRP A 349 25.82 -20.98 -24.11
N ILE A 350 24.73 -20.30 -23.73
CA ILE A 350 23.69 -20.80 -22.82
C ILE A 350 22.85 -21.89 -23.49
N ARG A 351 22.47 -21.71 -24.76
CA ARG A 351 21.73 -22.72 -25.55
C ARG A 351 22.45 -24.07 -25.58
N ASP A 352 23.76 -24.06 -25.84
CA ASP A 352 24.58 -25.26 -25.94
C ASP A 352 24.76 -25.99 -24.60
N ARG A 353 24.32 -25.39 -23.47
CA ARG A 353 24.45 -25.90 -22.09
C ARG A 353 23.12 -25.95 -21.33
N ALA A 354 22.00 -25.93 -22.04
CA ALA A 354 20.67 -25.84 -21.43
C ALA A 354 20.36 -26.98 -20.42
N GLU A 355 20.94 -28.16 -20.63
CA GLU A 355 20.80 -29.32 -19.72
C GLU A 355 21.67 -29.17 -18.46
N ASP A 356 22.94 -28.76 -18.59
CA ASP A 356 23.85 -28.55 -17.44
C ASP A 356 23.41 -27.39 -16.53
N LEU A 357 22.84 -26.34 -17.15
CA LEU A 357 22.20 -25.21 -16.48
C LEU A 357 20.79 -25.54 -15.96
N GLN A 358 20.24 -26.71 -16.29
CA GLN A 358 18.91 -27.18 -15.89
C GLN A 358 17.80 -26.18 -16.21
N LEU A 359 17.84 -25.53 -17.38
CA LEU A 359 16.89 -24.46 -17.76
C LEU A 359 15.43 -24.95 -17.80
N ASN A 360 15.23 -26.27 -17.94
CA ASN A 360 13.92 -26.93 -17.85
C ASN A 360 13.30 -26.96 -16.44
N ARG A 361 14.01 -26.46 -15.42
CA ARG A 361 13.52 -26.27 -14.05
C ARG A 361 13.19 -24.81 -13.72
N ILE A 362 13.45 -23.88 -14.64
CA ILE A 362 13.11 -22.46 -14.45
C ILE A 362 11.63 -22.25 -14.75
N GLU A 363 10.93 -21.59 -13.84
CA GLU A 363 9.50 -21.29 -13.94
C GLU A 363 9.28 -19.77 -14.03
N ASP A 364 8.25 -19.34 -14.75
CA ASP A 364 7.88 -17.94 -15.02
C ASP A 364 9.08 -17.01 -15.33
N ASP A 365 9.39 -16.07 -14.43
CA ASP A 365 10.49 -15.12 -14.51
C ASP A 365 11.65 -15.44 -13.54
N GLY A 366 11.80 -16.71 -13.17
CA GLY A 366 12.94 -17.26 -12.44
C GLY A 366 14.24 -17.33 -13.24
N PHE A 367 15.30 -17.77 -12.57
CA PHE A 367 16.66 -17.83 -13.13
C PHE A 367 17.56 -18.89 -12.45
N VAL A 368 18.68 -19.17 -13.10
CA VAL A 368 19.83 -19.90 -12.53
C VAL A 368 21.07 -18.99 -12.51
N ILE A 369 21.81 -18.98 -11.40
CA ILE A 369 23.16 -18.40 -11.29
C ILE A 369 24.13 -19.55 -11.04
N LYS A 370 25.07 -19.81 -11.97
CA LYS A 370 25.95 -20.98 -11.90
C LYS A 370 27.39 -20.67 -12.28
N ALA A 371 28.34 -21.10 -11.46
CA ALA A 371 29.75 -21.13 -11.77
C ALA A 371 30.10 -22.41 -12.57
N MET A 372 30.58 -22.26 -13.82
CA MET A 372 31.06 -23.38 -14.63
C MET A 372 32.04 -22.92 -15.71
N GLU A 373 32.94 -23.80 -16.15
CA GLU A 373 33.99 -23.50 -17.17
C GLU A 373 34.88 -22.28 -16.88
N GLY A 374 34.96 -21.82 -15.63
CA GLY A 374 35.68 -20.59 -15.24
C GLY A 374 34.93 -19.29 -15.56
N ALA A 375 33.61 -19.38 -15.77
CA ALA A 375 32.69 -18.26 -15.92
C ALA A 375 31.59 -18.34 -14.85
N VAL A 376 30.92 -17.20 -14.61
CA VAL A 376 29.60 -17.18 -13.94
C VAL A 376 28.53 -17.01 -15.01
N VAL A 377 27.46 -17.79 -14.92
CA VAL A 377 26.33 -17.74 -15.84
C VAL A 377 25.12 -17.21 -15.07
N VAL A 378 24.39 -16.25 -15.64
CA VAL A 378 23.03 -15.91 -15.23
C VAL A 378 22.12 -16.22 -16.41
N ALA A 379 21.29 -17.25 -16.27
CA ALA A 379 20.39 -17.68 -17.32
C ALA A 379 18.93 -17.68 -16.85
N GLY A 380 18.04 -17.15 -17.68
CA GLY A 380 16.59 -17.14 -17.44
C GLY A 380 15.84 -17.93 -18.52
N GLY A 381 14.63 -18.38 -18.20
CA GLY A 381 13.70 -18.92 -19.22
C GLY A 381 13.25 -17.84 -20.20
N ILE A 382 13.02 -16.63 -19.69
CA ILE A 382 12.71 -15.41 -20.45
C ILE A 382 13.67 -14.26 -20.06
N PRO A 383 13.81 -13.19 -20.87
CA PRO A 383 14.73 -12.08 -20.57
C PRO A 383 14.53 -11.40 -19.22
N ALA A 384 13.30 -11.39 -18.67
CA ALA A 384 13.02 -10.83 -17.33
C ALA A 384 13.81 -11.54 -16.22
N GLY A 385 13.90 -12.87 -16.26
CA GLY A 385 14.70 -13.63 -15.30
C GLY A 385 16.19 -13.30 -15.34
N VAL A 386 16.72 -12.89 -16.50
CA VAL A 386 18.12 -12.48 -16.66
C VAL A 386 18.43 -11.19 -15.89
N VAL A 387 17.52 -10.20 -15.90
CA VAL A 387 17.71 -8.96 -15.15
C VAL A 387 17.46 -9.14 -13.64
N PHE A 388 16.48 -9.96 -13.23
CA PHE A 388 16.31 -10.32 -11.83
C PHE A 388 17.51 -11.10 -11.28
N GLY A 389 18.03 -12.07 -12.04
CA GLY A 389 19.24 -12.83 -11.70
C GLY A 389 20.51 -11.99 -11.68
N ALA A 390 20.61 -10.95 -12.51
CA ALA A 390 21.74 -10.00 -12.44
C ALA A 390 21.71 -9.19 -11.14
N PHE A 391 20.55 -8.73 -10.69
CA PHE A 391 20.41 -8.08 -9.38
C PHE A 391 20.63 -9.04 -8.20
N ASP A 392 20.23 -10.30 -8.32
CA ASP A 392 20.52 -11.31 -7.30
C ASP A 392 22.01 -11.66 -7.23
N LEU A 393 22.71 -11.74 -8.37
CA LEU A 393 24.16 -11.85 -8.42
C LEU A 393 24.84 -10.65 -7.72
N ILE A 394 24.45 -9.41 -8.05
CA ILE A 394 24.98 -8.21 -7.39
C ILE A 394 24.77 -8.29 -5.86
N ARG A 395 23.56 -8.65 -5.42
CA ARG A 395 23.23 -8.86 -3.99
C ARG A 395 24.13 -9.91 -3.34
N ARG A 396 24.30 -11.09 -3.94
CA ARG A 396 25.16 -12.18 -3.42
C ARG A 396 26.62 -11.76 -3.27
N ILE A 397 27.12 -10.98 -4.23
CA ILE A 397 28.48 -10.42 -4.19
C ILE A 397 28.62 -9.35 -3.09
N GLN A 398 27.62 -8.48 -2.90
CA GLN A 398 27.65 -7.47 -1.84
C GLN A 398 27.60 -8.08 -0.43
N ILE A 399 26.91 -9.22 -0.23
CA ILE A 399 26.89 -9.95 1.04
C ILE A 399 28.07 -10.94 1.21
N GLY A 400 29.03 -10.96 0.28
CA GLY A 400 30.32 -11.64 0.45
C GLY A 400 30.42 -13.09 -0.05
N GLN A 401 29.53 -13.55 -0.93
CA GLN A 401 29.64 -14.88 -1.57
C GLN A 401 30.71 -14.86 -2.68
N ASP A 402 31.49 -15.94 -2.83
CA ASP A 402 32.46 -16.09 -3.94
C ASP A 402 31.71 -16.34 -5.26
N PRO A 403 31.93 -15.56 -6.33
CA PRO A 403 31.26 -15.77 -7.61
C PRO A 403 31.46 -17.18 -8.20
N LEU A 404 32.59 -17.85 -7.95
CA LEU A 404 32.90 -19.17 -8.50
C LEU A 404 32.44 -20.35 -7.62
N GLU A 405 31.78 -20.09 -6.49
CA GLU A 405 31.13 -21.12 -5.65
C GLU A 405 29.59 -21.14 -5.81
N LEU A 406 29.03 -20.28 -6.67
CA LEU A 406 27.57 -20.18 -6.86
C LEU A 406 27.01 -21.34 -7.70
N ASP A 407 26.05 -22.07 -7.14
CA ASP A 407 25.11 -22.93 -7.87
C ASP A 407 23.70 -22.73 -7.29
N VAL A 408 22.92 -21.87 -7.94
CA VAL A 408 21.67 -21.27 -7.43
C VAL A 408 20.60 -21.38 -8.50
N LEU A 409 19.40 -21.86 -8.14
CA LEU A 409 18.20 -21.78 -8.98
C LEU A 409 17.07 -21.16 -8.14
N GLU A 410 16.46 -20.11 -8.66
CA GLU A 410 15.44 -19.29 -7.97
C GLU A 410 14.20 -19.15 -8.87
N ASN A 411 13.07 -19.73 -8.43
CA ASN A 411 11.75 -19.52 -9.04
C ASN A 411 10.87 -18.74 -8.06
N PRO A 412 10.25 -17.61 -8.48
CA PRO A 412 9.40 -16.82 -7.60
C PRO A 412 8.11 -17.55 -7.25
N GLN A 413 7.65 -17.40 -6.01
CA GLN A 413 6.47 -18.10 -5.48
C GLN A 413 5.14 -17.37 -5.72
N VAL A 414 5.19 -16.06 -6.04
CA VAL A 414 4.02 -15.26 -6.47
C VAL A 414 4.19 -14.86 -7.94
N PRO A 415 3.28 -15.27 -8.85
CA PRO A 415 3.34 -14.92 -10.27
C PRO A 415 3.27 -13.40 -10.54
N ILE A 416 2.30 -12.67 -9.96
CA ILE A 416 2.11 -11.24 -10.20
C ILE A 416 2.52 -10.42 -8.98
N ARG A 417 3.71 -9.84 -9.05
CA ARG A 417 4.34 -9.06 -7.98
C ARG A 417 4.28 -7.60 -8.38
N MET A 418 3.17 -6.92 -8.05
CA MET A 418 2.84 -5.59 -8.56
C MET A 418 3.01 -4.47 -7.53
N VAL A 419 3.68 -3.39 -7.93
CA VAL A 419 3.57 -2.10 -7.24
C VAL A 419 2.43 -1.28 -7.84
N ALA A 420 1.48 -0.86 -7.02
CA ALA A 420 0.32 -0.07 -7.43
C ALA A 420 0.40 1.34 -6.82
N HIS A 421 0.58 2.36 -7.64
CA HIS A 421 0.70 3.75 -7.19
C HIS A 421 -0.67 4.41 -6.99
N TRP A 422 -0.86 5.06 -5.84
CA TRP A 422 -2.05 5.87 -5.58
C TRP A 422 -1.82 7.35 -5.91
N SER A 423 -1.34 7.63 -7.12
CA SER A 423 -0.99 8.99 -7.54
C SER A 423 -1.49 9.33 -8.96
N TYR A 424 -1.80 10.60 -9.19
CA TYR A 424 -2.15 11.12 -10.52
C TYR A 424 -0.89 11.59 -11.26
N PHE A 425 -0.82 11.33 -12.56
CA PHE A 425 0.30 11.82 -13.37
C PHE A 425 0.37 13.36 -13.35
N ARG A 426 1.60 13.89 -13.22
CA ARG A 426 1.90 15.31 -13.41
C ARG A 426 1.97 15.65 -14.91
N GLY A 427 2.02 16.94 -15.23
CA GLY A 427 2.50 17.43 -16.53
C GLY A 427 1.42 17.84 -17.52
N LEU A 428 0.19 18.05 -17.05
CA LEU A 428 -0.95 18.54 -17.84
C LEU A 428 -1.13 20.04 -17.64
N PHE A 429 -1.71 20.73 -18.62
CA PHE A 429 -1.96 22.17 -18.51
C PHE A 429 -2.82 22.48 -17.27
N GLY A 430 -2.53 23.59 -16.57
CA GLY A 430 -3.23 23.97 -15.34
C GLY A 430 -2.97 23.13 -14.08
N ASP A 431 -2.11 22.10 -14.08
CA ASP A 431 -1.80 21.33 -12.85
C ASP A 431 -1.25 22.23 -11.73
N ARG A 432 -2.02 22.35 -10.64
CA ARG A 432 -1.66 23.09 -9.42
C ARG A 432 -0.92 22.20 -8.43
N TRP A 433 0.12 22.72 -7.78
CA TRP A 433 0.75 22.03 -6.64
C TRP A 433 -0.23 21.91 -5.45
N ARG A 434 -0.59 20.68 -5.08
CA ARG A 434 -1.09 20.34 -3.74
C ARG A 434 0.01 19.56 -3.02
N GLY A 435 0.44 20.06 -1.86
CA GLY A 435 1.61 19.54 -1.15
C GLY A 435 1.41 18.14 -0.56
N GLY A 436 1.86 17.12 -1.30
CA GLY A 436 1.93 15.73 -0.84
C GLY A 436 0.65 14.91 -1.05
N GLY A 437 0.79 13.59 -0.96
CA GLY A 437 -0.28 12.65 -1.31
C GLY A 437 -0.45 12.47 -2.82
N ARG A 438 -1.66 12.09 -3.24
CA ARG A 438 -1.95 11.60 -4.61
C ARG A 438 -1.61 12.58 -5.74
N ASP A 439 -1.59 13.88 -5.45
CA ASP A 439 -1.33 14.93 -6.47
C ASP A 439 0.18 15.16 -6.75
N ASN A 440 1.10 14.42 -6.11
CA ASN A 440 2.56 14.57 -6.30
C ASN A 440 3.24 13.25 -6.73
N SER A 441 2.79 12.67 -7.85
CA SER A 441 3.34 11.42 -8.40
C SER A 441 4.79 11.55 -8.87
N ILE A 442 5.54 10.44 -8.88
CA ILE A 442 6.79 10.38 -9.66
C ILE A 442 6.55 10.39 -11.17
N PHE A 443 5.41 9.90 -11.65
CA PHE A 443 5.09 9.85 -13.08
C PHE A 443 4.60 11.22 -13.59
N SER A 444 5.07 11.60 -14.78
CA SER A 444 4.71 12.85 -15.44
C SER A 444 4.63 12.64 -16.94
N TRP A 445 3.51 13.06 -17.54
CA TRP A 445 3.34 13.07 -18.99
C TRP A 445 4.33 14.02 -19.67
N GLU A 446 4.64 15.14 -19.02
CA GLU A 446 5.61 16.13 -19.50
C GLU A 446 7.04 15.54 -19.55
N GLU A 447 7.42 14.72 -18.58
CA GLU A 447 8.76 14.10 -18.51
C GLU A 447 8.88 12.91 -19.48
N LEU A 448 7.80 12.13 -19.70
CA LEU A 448 7.76 11.10 -20.73
C LEU A 448 7.80 11.70 -22.15
N ARG A 449 7.07 12.81 -22.37
CA ARG A 449 7.03 13.52 -23.66
C ARG A 449 8.35 14.19 -24.03
N THR A 450 9.09 14.70 -23.04
CA THR A 450 10.38 15.38 -23.21
C THR A 450 11.61 14.50 -23.00
N ASP A 451 11.40 13.20 -22.74
CA ASP A 451 12.44 12.18 -22.48
C ASP A 451 13.30 12.39 -21.22
N ASP A 452 12.90 13.28 -20.29
CA ASP A 452 13.47 13.41 -18.93
C ASP A 452 13.01 12.26 -18.00
N THR A 453 13.20 11.02 -18.48
CA THR A 453 12.67 9.81 -17.88
C THR A 453 13.50 9.27 -16.71
N LYS A 454 14.57 9.98 -16.29
CA LYS A 454 15.50 9.49 -15.25
C LYS A 454 14.80 9.07 -13.96
N LEU A 455 13.89 9.89 -13.44
CA LEU A 455 13.18 9.59 -12.19
C LEU A 455 12.33 8.32 -12.30
N ILE A 456 11.75 8.08 -13.48
CA ILE A 456 10.90 6.93 -13.79
C ILE A 456 11.76 5.67 -13.98
N ARG A 457 12.80 5.74 -14.83
CA ARG A 457 13.75 4.63 -15.06
C ARG A 457 14.45 4.19 -13.77
N ASP A 458 14.88 5.14 -12.94
CA ASP A 458 15.56 4.86 -11.68
C ASP A 458 14.62 4.24 -10.63
N TRP A 459 13.32 4.58 -10.64
CA TRP A 459 12.31 3.92 -9.81
C TRP A 459 12.08 2.47 -10.24
N VAL A 460 11.82 2.26 -11.54
CA VAL A 460 11.57 0.93 -12.12
C VAL A 460 12.76 0.00 -11.92
N ARG A 461 14.00 0.51 -12.06
CA ARG A 461 15.24 -0.20 -11.71
C ARG A 461 15.24 -0.72 -10.27
N MET A 462 14.90 0.14 -9.30
CA MET A 462 14.85 -0.28 -7.90
C MET A 462 13.79 -1.37 -7.68
N LEU A 463 12.61 -1.26 -8.29
CA LEU A 463 11.57 -2.28 -8.18
C LEU A 463 12.03 -3.66 -8.70
N ALA A 464 12.67 -3.71 -9.87
CA ALA A 464 13.18 -4.96 -10.41
C ALA A 464 14.25 -5.60 -9.50
N SER A 465 15.11 -4.79 -8.87
CA SER A 465 16.21 -5.31 -8.05
C SER A 465 15.81 -6.07 -6.77
N CYS A 466 14.60 -5.83 -6.25
CA CYS A 466 14.01 -6.63 -5.16
C CYS A 466 12.92 -7.61 -5.63
N GLY A 467 12.73 -7.79 -6.94
CA GLY A 467 11.92 -8.87 -7.52
C GLY A 467 10.50 -8.51 -7.95
N TRP A 468 10.11 -7.22 -7.96
CA TRP A 468 8.81 -6.82 -8.52
C TRP A 468 8.80 -6.98 -10.05
N ASN A 469 7.71 -7.53 -10.61
CA ASN A 469 7.56 -7.78 -12.05
C ASN A 469 6.33 -7.10 -12.68
N ALA A 470 5.60 -6.28 -11.92
CA ALA A 470 4.44 -5.54 -12.40
C ALA A 470 4.37 -4.12 -11.81
N LEU A 471 3.86 -3.18 -12.61
CA LEU A 471 3.68 -1.78 -12.20
C LEU A 471 2.33 -1.24 -12.69
N CYS A 472 1.48 -0.79 -11.78
CA CYS A 472 0.37 0.09 -12.08
C CYS A 472 0.74 1.52 -11.65
N PRO A 473 1.02 2.46 -12.57
CA PRO A 473 1.50 3.80 -12.25
C PRO A 473 0.35 4.78 -11.92
N SER A 474 -0.88 4.40 -12.26
CA SER A 474 -2.09 5.22 -12.21
C SER A 474 -2.92 4.97 -10.96
N GLU A 475 -3.22 6.04 -10.23
CA GLU A 475 -4.22 6.07 -9.15
C GLU A 475 -5.52 5.30 -9.49
N ILE A 476 -5.95 4.52 -8.49
CA ILE A 476 -7.01 3.50 -8.56
C ILE A 476 -8.43 4.05 -8.42
N ASN A 477 -8.56 5.32 -8.05
CA ASN A 477 -9.81 6.06 -8.21
C ASN A 477 -9.68 6.81 -9.53
N TRP A 478 -10.23 6.24 -10.61
CA TRP A 478 -9.93 6.72 -11.97
C TRP A 478 -10.24 8.21 -12.10
N HIS A 479 -9.35 8.90 -12.80
CA HIS A 479 -9.44 10.32 -13.05
C HIS A 479 -8.85 10.64 -14.42
N TYR A 480 -9.35 11.69 -15.09
CA TYR A 480 -8.93 12.02 -16.46
C TYR A 480 -7.41 12.32 -16.57
N ARG A 481 -6.75 12.79 -15.50
CA ARG A 481 -5.28 12.92 -15.44
C ARG A 481 -4.53 11.62 -15.80
N ASN A 482 -5.17 10.46 -15.60
CA ASN A 482 -4.61 9.14 -15.88
C ASN A 482 -5.25 8.51 -17.14
N ASN A 483 -5.83 9.32 -18.04
CA ASN A 483 -6.39 8.85 -19.31
C ASN A 483 -5.26 8.56 -20.32
N PHE A 484 -4.84 7.30 -20.38
CA PHE A 484 -3.80 6.83 -21.30
C PHE A 484 -4.15 7.02 -22.79
N LEU A 485 -5.43 7.12 -23.16
CA LEU A 485 -5.85 7.25 -24.57
C LEU A 485 -5.42 8.57 -25.22
N GLU A 486 -5.19 9.61 -24.42
CA GLU A 486 -4.64 10.91 -24.89
C GLU A 486 -3.11 10.95 -24.89
N HIS A 487 -2.46 9.89 -24.39
CA HIS A 487 -1.02 9.82 -24.09
C HIS A 487 -0.38 8.49 -24.50
N LEU A 488 -0.89 7.87 -25.58
CA LEU A 488 -0.44 6.53 -26.00
C LEU A 488 1.06 6.47 -26.37
N ASP A 489 1.63 7.58 -26.89
CA ASP A 489 3.07 7.67 -27.18
C ASP A 489 3.91 7.72 -25.88
N GLU A 490 3.43 8.39 -24.83
CA GLU A 490 4.06 8.41 -23.51
C GLU A 490 3.87 7.08 -22.75
N VAL A 491 2.76 6.37 -23.00
CA VAL A 491 2.47 5.04 -22.44
C VAL A 491 3.37 3.98 -23.08
N GLU A 492 3.62 4.06 -24.39
CA GLU A 492 4.60 3.21 -25.10
C GLU A 492 6.00 3.35 -24.46
N LYS A 493 6.49 4.59 -24.30
CA LYS A 493 7.77 4.87 -23.61
C LYS A 493 7.80 4.32 -22.18
N LEU A 494 6.69 4.38 -21.43
CA LEU A 494 6.62 3.81 -20.09
C LEU A 494 6.61 2.28 -20.12
N GLY A 495 5.96 1.66 -21.11
CA GLY A 495 6.01 0.22 -21.37
C GLY A 495 7.44 -0.24 -21.67
N ASP A 496 8.17 0.45 -22.54
CA ASP A 496 9.58 0.19 -22.83
C ASP A 496 10.45 0.26 -21.58
N ILE A 497 10.29 1.32 -20.77
CA ILE A 497 11.00 1.47 -19.48
C ILE A 497 10.74 0.28 -18.56
N CYS A 498 9.51 -0.23 -18.50
CA CYS A 498 9.18 -1.39 -17.66
C CYS A 498 9.80 -2.68 -18.23
N ARG A 499 9.69 -2.90 -19.54
CA ARG A 499 10.21 -4.08 -20.26
C ARG A 499 11.73 -4.20 -20.21
N ASP A 500 12.46 -3.07 -20.27
CA ASP A 500 13.90 -3.02 -20.07
C ASP A 500 14.34 -3.66 -18.73
N TYR A 501 13.48 -3.59 -17.70
CA TYR A 501 13.71 -4.16 -16.37
C TYR A 501 12.83 -5.39 -16.05
N GLY A 502 12.23 -6.03 -17.07
CA GLY A 502 11.42 -7.25 -16.89
C GLY A 502 10.06 -7.04 -16.21
N ILE A 503 9.60 -5.80 -16.09
CA ILE A 503 8.34 -5.42 -15.45
C ILE A 503 7.24 -5.26 -16.52
N LYS A 504 6.04 -5.81 -16.26
CA LYS A 504 4.85 -5.57 -17.07
C LYS A 504 4.11 -4.31 -16.60
N LEU A 505 3.72 -3.47 -17.55
CA LEU A 505 2.86 -2.31 -17.31
C LEU A 505 1.40 -2.76 -17.12
N TYR A 506 0.74 -2.25 -16.10
CA TYR A 506 -0.70 -2.35 -15.83
C TYR A 506 -1.31 -0.94 -15.77
N TRP A 507 -2.64 -0.83 -15.84
CA TRP A 507 -3.32 0.46 -15.63
C TRP A 507 -4.59 0.33 -14.81
N SER A 508 -5.04 1.42 -14.19
CA SER A 508 -6.33 1.55 -13.51
C SER A 508 -7.31 2.34 -14.38
N PRO A 509 -7.98 1.75 -15.38
CA PRO A 509 -9.05 2.42 -16.13
C PRO A 509 -10.33 2.55 -15.29
N ASN A 510 -11.26 3.39 -15.74
CA ASN A 510 -12.65 3.28 -15.32
C ASN A 510 -13.32 2.07 -16.00
N TYR A 511 -14.43 1.59 -15.43
CA TYR A 511 -15.10 0.38 -15.93
C TYR A 511 -15.71 0.50 -17.34
N LEU A 512 -15.99 1.71 -17.84
CA LEU A 512 -16.54 1.89 -19.20
C LEU A 512 -15.44 1.77 -20.27
N LEU A 513 -14.27 2.37 -20.02
CA LEU A 513 -13.07 2.15 -20.83
C LEU A 513 -12.64 0.68 -20.80
N ALA A 514 -12.70 0.03 -19.64
CA ALA A 514 -12.34 -1.39 -19.49
C ALA A 514 -13.31 -2.36 -20.20
N LEU A 515 -14.55 -1.92 -20.49
CA LEU A 515 -15.57 -2.68 -21.22
C LEU A 515 -15.54 -2.46 -22.74
N ASP A 516 -14.75 -1.51 -23.25
CA ASP A 516 -14.60 -1.27 -24.68
C ASP A 516 -13.39 -2.04 -25.24
N GLN A 517 -13.65 -2.89 -26.25
CA GLN A 517 -12.61 -3.65 -26.93
C GLN A 517 -11.55 -2.73 -27.55
N LYS A 518 -11.95 -1.63 -28.20
CA LYS A 518 -11.02 -0.74 -28.92
C LYS A 518 -10.00 -0.08 -27.98
N THR A 519 -10.41 0.17 -26.74
CA THR A 519 -9.56 0.70 -25.68
C THR A 519 -8.48 -0.30 -25.24
N ALA A 520 -8.78 -1.60 -25.26
CA ALA A 520 -7.77 -2.66 -25.10
C ALA A 520 -6.90 -2.79 -26.37
N ASP A 521 -7.52 -2.81 -27.55
CA ASP A 521 -6.83 -2.93 -28.84
C ASP A 521 -5.74 -1.86 -29.01
N ALA A 522 -6.07 -0.59 -28.71
CA ALA A 522 -5.15 0.55 -28.81
C ALA A 522 -4.02 0.54 -27.76
N LEU A 523 -4.22 -0.10 -26.61
CA LEU A 523 -3.13 -0.33 -25.64
C LEU A 523 -2.18 -1.43 -26.12
N TYR A 524 -2.71 -2.57 -26.57
CA TYR A 524 -1.89 -3.69 -27.03
C TYR A 524 -1.19 -3.46 -28.37
N GLU A 525 -1.68 -2.52 -29.20
CA GLU A 525 -0.95 -2.04 -30.38
C GLU A 525 0.36 -1.32 -30.01
N ARG A 526 0.40 -0.62 -28.86
CA ARG A 526 1.57 0.15 -28.39
C ARG A 526 2.42 -0.58 -27.34
N VAL A 527 1.79 -1.38 -26.48
CA VAL A 527 2.45 -2.16 -25.43
C VAL A 527 1.98 -3.62 -25.54
N PRO A 528 2.56 -4.43 -26.44
CA PRO A 528 2.08 -5.79 -26.73
C PRO A 528 2.16 -6.77 -25.54
N ASP A 529 2.96 -6.42 -24.52
CA ASP A 529 3.17 -7.18 -23.28
C ASP A 529 2.47 -6.55 -22.05
N PHE A 530 1.51 -5.64 -22.28
CA PHE A 530 0.69 -5.03 -21.23
C PHE A 530 0.00 -6.09 -20.37
N GLY A 531 0.15 -5.96 -19.05
CA GLY A 531 -0.31 -6.97 -18.09
C GLY A 531 -1.82 -6.97 -17.86
N GLY A 532 -2.49 -5.84 -18.08
CA GLY A 532 -3.94 -5.70 -17.94
C GLY A 532 -4.39 -4.61 -16.96
N TYR A 533 -5.56 -4.81 -16.36
CA TYR A 533 -6.27 -3.75 -15.62
C TYR A 533 -6.35 -4.02 -14.11
N GLN A 534 -6.04 -3.00 -13.31
CA GLN A 534 -6.33 -2.96 -11.87
C GLN A 534 -7.66 -2.25 -11.64
N MET A 535 -8.65 -2.96 -11.08
CA MET A 535 -10.03 -2.47 -10.99
C MET A 535 -10.47 -2.23 -9.56
N LYS A 536 -11.11 -1.09 -9.32
CA LYS A 536 -11.92 -0.81 -8.13
C LYS A 536 -13.36 -0.52 -8.57
N LEU A 537 -14.29 -1.33 -8.08
CA LEU A 537 -15.69 -1.34 -8.51
C LEU A 537 -16.61 -1.32 -7.27
N GLY A 538 -17.73 -0.60 -7.35
CA GLY A 538 -18.75 -0.53 -6.30
C GLY A 538 -18.29 0.07 -4.95
N SER A 539 -17.28 0.96 -4.94
CA SER A 539 -16.56 1.34 -3.72
C SER A 539 -16.07 2.80 -3.72
N GLU A 540 -16.35 3.57 -2.66
CA GLU A 540 -15.98 5.01 -2.49
C GLU A 540 -16.18 5.86 -3.76
N LYS A 541 -17.41 5.91 -4.29
CA LYS A 541 -17.77 6.63 -5.53
C LYS A 541 -17.10 6.10 -6.82
N GLN A 542 -16.46 4.93 -6.80
CA GLN A 542 -16.03 4.22 -8.00
C GLN A 542 -17.12 3.26 -8.47
N ASN A 543 -17.69 3.55 -9.63
CA ASN A 543 -18.83 2.83 -10.20
C ASN A 543 -18.46 1.48 -10.84
N GLY A 544 -19.48 0.66 -11.08
CA GLY A 544 -19.39 -0.68 -11.65
C GLY A 544 -19.82 -1.79 -10.69
N ASP A 545 -20.18 -2.96 -11.24
CA ASP A 545 -20.57 -4.14 -10.45
C ASP A 545 -19.34 -5.04 -10.25
N PRO A 546 -18.84 -5.25 -9.02
CA PRO A 546 -17.64 -6.05 -8.75
C PRO A 546 -17.81 -7.57 -8.97
N ARG A 547 -18.99 -8.04 -9.36
CA ARG A 547 -19.33 -9.46 -9.52
C ARG A 547 -19.08 -9.97 -10.96
N PRO A 548 -19.11 -11.30 -11.18
CA PRO A 548 -18.81 -11.89 -12.50
C PRO A 548 -19.64 -11.33 -13.66
N SER A 549 -20.86 -10.84 -13.40
CA SER A 549 -21.77 -10.22 -14.38
C SER A 549 -21.17 -9.05 -15.18
N MET A 550 -20.24 -8.30 -14.60
CA MET A 550 -19.51 -7.22 -15.27
C MET A 550 -18.01 -7.52 -15.33
N VAL A 551 -17.41 -8.06 -14.27
CA VAL A 551 -15.98 -8.38 -14.23
C VAL A 551 -15.58 -9.35 -15.35
N ASN A 552 -16.39 -10.38 -15.65
CA ASN A 552 -16.06 -11.31 -16.73
C ASN A 552 -16.11 -10.64 -18.12
N ARG A 553 -16.92 -9.59 -18.30
CA ARG A 553 -16.98 -8.84 -19.57
C ARG A 553 -15.73 -7.96 -19.77
N ILE A 554 -15.16 -7.42 -18.68
CA ILE A 554 -13.87 -6.72 -18.70
C ILE A 554 -12.73 -7.72 -18.93
N ALA A 555 -12.82 -8.91 -18.33
CA ALA A 555 -11.84 -9.97 -18.55
C ALA A 555 -11.87 -10.49 -20.00
N ASP A 556 -13.05 -10.54 -20.63
CA ASP A 556 -13.22 -10.94 -22.02
C ASP A 556 -12.59 -9.94 -23.03
N THR A 557 -12.44 -8.64 -22.70
CA THR A 557 -11.76 -7.67 -23.62
C THR A 557 -10.24 -7.81 -23.62
N LEU A 558 -9.66 -8.18 -22.46
CA LEU A 558 -8.22 -8.47 -22.32
C LEU A 558 -7.82 -9.88 -22.78
N LYS A 559 -8.77 -10.83 -22.77
CA LYS A 559 -8.50 -12.25 -23.04
C LYS A 559 -7.83 -12.56 -24.39
N PRO A 560 -8.09 -11.84 -25.52
CA PRO A 560 -7.37 -12.06 -26.78
C PRO A 560 -5.85 -11.85 -26.68
N TYR A 561 -5.39 -11.09 -25.68
CA TYR A 561 -4.00 -10.69 -25.47
C TYR A 561 -3.33 -11.39 -24.27
N GLY A 562 -4.08 -12.20 -23.52
CA GLY A 562 -3.61 -12.81 -22.26
C GLY A 562 -3.53 -11.83 -21.08
N GLY A 563 -4.19 -10.68 -21.15
CA GLY A 563 -4.22 -9.69 -20.07
C GLY A 563 -5.11 -10.09 -18.89
N MET A 564 -4.73 -9.65 -17.69
CA MET A 564 -5.38 -9.98 -16.42
C MET A 564 -6.25 -8.84 -15.89
N VAL A 565 -7.32 -9.18 -15.16
CA VAL A 565 -8.14 -8.22 -14.41
C VAL A 565 -7.93 -8.43 -12.90
N LEU A 566 -7.26 -7.47 -12.27
CA LEU A 566 -6.94 -7.49 -10.84
C LEU A 566 -8.03 -6.70 -10.08
N VAL A 567 -9.10 -7.39 -9.68
CA VAL A 567 -10.24 -6.77 -8.99
C VAL A 567 -9.95 -6.66 -7.50
N ARG A 568 -9.96 -5.43 -6.99
CA ARG A 568 -9.79 -5.17 -5.57
C ARG A 568 -11.03 -5.60 -4.79
N GLY A 569 -10.84 -6.51 -3.83
CA GLY A 569 -11.87 -6.94 -2.88
C GLY A 569 -12.31 -5.86 -1.89
N PHE A 570 -11.77 -4.64 -2.00
CA PHE A 570 -12.08 -3.50 -1.13
C PHE A 570 -13.43 -2.85 -1.51
N VAL A 571 -14.53 -3.51 -1.16
CA VAL A 571 -15.91 -3.07 -1.42
C VAL A 571 -16.65 -2.83 -0.11
N TYR A 572 -17.33 -1.68 0.05
CA TYR A 572 -18.15 -1.38 1.22
C TYR A 572 -19.14 -0.23 0.98
N GLY A 573 -20.14 -0.09 1.88
CA GLY A 573 -21.03 1.08 1.93
C GLY A 573 -22.28 1.02 1.06
N ASN A 574 -22.73 -0.17 0.63
CA ASN A 574 -23.95 -0.34 -0.17
C ASN A 574 -24.79 -1.53 0.33
N LEU A 575 -26.02 -1.26 0.80
CA LEU A 575 -26.97 -2.24 1.34
C LEU A 575 -27.53 -3.23 0.29
N ARG A 576 -27.27 -3.01 -1.01
CA ARG A 576 -27.62 -3.95 -2.08
C ARG A 576 -26.97 -5.32 -1.91
N TYR A 577 -25.82 -5.41 -1.25
CA TYR A 577 -25.00 -6.63 -1.21
C TYR A 577 -25.17 -7.43 0.09
N THR A 578 -25.60 -6.80 1.18
CA THR A 578 -25.75 -7.45 2.50
C THR A 578 -26.63 -6.58 3.42
N PRO A 579 -27.40 -7.16 4.36
CA PRO A 579 -28.27 -6.39 5.26
C PRO A 579 -27.52 -5.43 6.20
N GLU A 580 -26.29 -5.78 6.58
CA GLU A 580 -25.47 -5.02 7.51
C GLU A 580 -24.37 -4.21 6.78
N PRO A 581 -24.36 -2.86 6.81
CA PRO A 581 -23.47 -2.03 5.98
C PRO A 581 -21.99 -2.00 6.41
N TYR A 582 -21.53 -3.06 7.09
CA TYR A 582 -20.23 -3.13 7.75
C TYR A 582 -19.10 -3.56 6.80
N ARG A 583 -18.02 -2.78 6.82
CA ARG A 583 -16.87 -2.84 5.90
C ARG A 583 -16.11 -4.15 5.93
N ASN A 584 -16.06 -4.85 7.07
CA ASN A 584 -15.44 -6.16 7.20
C ASN A 584 -16.33 -7.32 6.73
N LEU A 585 -17.66 -7.15 6.69
CA LEU A 585 -18.58 -8.20 6.23
C LEU A 585 -18.69 -8.23 4.70
N ILE A 586 -18.83 -7.04 4.10
CA ILE A 586 -19.20 -6.88 2.67
C ILE A 586 -18.28 -7.64 1.69
N PRO A 587 -16.93 -7.64 1.81
CA PRO A 587 -16.08 -8.37 0.87
C PRO A 587 -16.37 -9.88 0.83
N TYR A 588 -16.52 -10.52 1.99
CA TYR A 588 -16.84 -11.95 2.04
C TYR A 588 -18.24 -12.21 1.44
N ASP A 589 -19.26 -11.47 1.89
CA ASP A 589 -20.65 -11.65 1.46
C ASP A 589 -20.84 -11.50 -0.06
N LEU A 590 -19.97 -10.69 -0.68
CA LEU A 590 -20.00 -10.37 -2.10
C LEU A 590 -19.25 -11.38 -2.98
N PHE A 591 -18.07 -11.82 -2.54
CA PHE A 591 -17.15 -12.61 -3.36
C PHE A 591 -17.17 -14.12 -3.05
N ALA A 592 -17.37 -14.52 -1.79
CA ALA A 592 -17.31 -15.94 -1.40
C ALA A 592 -18.42 -16.80 -2.04
N HIS A 593 -19.58 -16.20 -2.34
CA HIS A 593 -20.68 -16.86 -3.04
C HIS A 593 -20.50 -16.92 -4.58
N GLU A 594 -19.51 -16.21 -5.13
CA GLU A 594 -19.17 -16.16 -6.56
C GLU A 594 -17.88 -16.94 -6.87
N ASP A 595 -17.29 -17.65 -5.89
CA ASP A 595 -16.07 -18.44 -6.07
C ASP A 595 -16.28 -19.63 -7.03
N GLY A 596 -15.61 -19.57 -8.18
CA GLY A 596 -15.77 -20.44 -9.34
C GLY A 596 -16.51 -19.81 -10.52
N ASN A 597 -17.08 -18.60 -10.36
CA ASN A 597 -17.85 -17.91 -11.41
C ASN A 597 -17.04 -16.83 -12.17
N PHE A 598 -15.90 -16.37 -11.64
CA PHE A 598 -15.04 -15.43 -12.37
C PHE A 598 -14.23 -16.12 -13.48
N ARG A 599 -13.74 -15.36 -14.47
CA ARG A 599 -12.86 -15.90 -15.52
C ARG A 599 -11.53 -16.40 -14.94
N ASP A 600 -10.87 -17.23 -15.75
CA ASP A 600 -9.49 -17.69 -15.61
C ASP A 600 -8.45 -16.56 -15.61
N ASN A 601 -8.73 -15.42 -16.27
CA ASN A 601 -7.87 -14.21 -16.24
C ASN A 601 -8.35 -13.13 -15.25
N VAL A 602 -9.07 -13.51 -14.18
CA VAL A 602 -9.51 -12.60 -13.10
C VAL A 602 -8.88 -13.01 -11.78
N ILE A 603 -8.31 -12.04 -11.06
CA ILE A 603 -7.83 -12.22 -9.68
C ILE A 603 -8.70 -11.37 -8.74
N ILE A 604 -9.19 -11.98 -7.66
CA ILE A 604 -9.87 -11.26 -6.57
C ILE A 604 -8.86 -10.99 -5.45
N ALA A 605 -8.61 -9.72 -5.18
CA ALA A 605 -7.56 -9.27 -4.26
C ALA A 605 -8.11 -8.38 -3.13
N PRO A 606 -8.58 -8.94 -2.00
CA PRO A 606 -8.86 -8.18 -0.78
C PRO A 606 -7.64 -7.41 -0.28
N LYS A 607 -7.86 -6.43 0.61
CA LYS A 607 -6.76 -5.90 1.45
C LYS A 607 -6.35 -6.97 2.45
N GLY A 608 -5.06 -7.10 2.77
CA GLY A 608 -4.53 -8.02 3.82
C GLY A 608 -4.93 -7.70 5.26
N SER A 609 -6.09 -7.08 5.46
CA SER A 609 -6.77 -6.76 6.72
C SER A 609 -8.24 -6.47 6.43
N PRO A 610 -9.21 -6.86 7.28
CA PRO A 610 -10.64 -6.64 7.04
C PRO A 610 -11.11 -5.19 6.78
N LEU A 611 -10.34 -4.13 7.10
CA LEU A 611 -10.75 -2.74 6.83
C LEU A 611 -9.80 -1.97 5.87
N ASP A 612 -8.65 -1.45 6.34
CA ASP A 612 -7.86 -0.41 5.64
C ASP A 612 -6.33 -0.51 5.78
N TRP A 613 -5.81 -1.71 5.51
CA TRP A 613 -4.42 -2.08 5.77
C TRP A 613 -4.06 -1.83 7.23
N ASP A 614 -4.83 -2.48 8.11
CA ASP A 614 -4.69 -2.38 9.55
C ASP A 614 -3.54 -3.26 10.04
N LEU A 615 -2.54 -2.69 10.73
CA LEU A 615 -1.30 -3.39 11.02
C LEU A 615 -1.52 -4.63 11.91
N TRP A 616 -2.44 -4.57 12.88
CA TRP A 616 -2.64 -5.65 13.86
C TRP A 616 -4.04 -6.28 13.85
N ALA A 617 -4.82 -6.06 12.79
CA ALA A 617 -6.08 -6.76 12.57
C ALA A 617 -5.87 -8.26 12.23
N PRO A 618 -6.88 -9.12 12.44
CA PRO A 618 -6.89 -10.51 11.96
C PRO A 618 -6.81 -10.59 10.43
N ILE A 619 -6.61 -11.79 9.91
CA ILE A 619 -6.70 -12.09 8.48
C ILE A 619 -8.11 -11.74 7.94
N PRO A 620 -8.27 -11.26 6.69
CA PRO A 620 -9.57 -11.21 6.05
C PRO A 620 -10.22 -12.60 5.94
N ALA A 621 -11.52 -12.68 6.19
CA ALA A 621 -12.28 -13.93 5.99
C ALA A 621 -12.26 -14.40 4.51
N LEU A 622 -12.09 -13.49 3.56
CA LEU A 622 -12.09 -13.80 2.12
C LEU A 622 -10.86 -14.64 1.69
N ASP A 623 -9.71 -14.47 2.35
CA ASP A 623 -8.45 -15.21 2.09
C ASP A 623 -8.63 -16.75 2.30
N GLY A 624 -9.58 -17.15 3.15
CA GLY A 624 -9.96 -18.55 3.36
C GLY A 624 -11.20 -19.01 2.58
N ALA A 625 -11.88 -18.10 1.87
CA ALA A 625 -13.15 -18.36 1.21
C ALA A 625 -13.05 -18.51 -0.30
N MET A 626 -12.11 -17.81 -0.94
CA MET A 626 -11.76 -18.03 -2.35
C MET A 626 -10.93 -19.31 -2.47
N GLN A 627 -11.35 -20.25 -3.33
CA GLN A 627 -10.71 -21.56 -3.51
C GLN A 627 -10.68 -22.05 -4.96
N LYS A 628 -11.50 -21.48 -5.85
CA LYS A 628 -11.68 -21.92 -7.24
C LYS A 628 -11.30 -20.86 -8.28
N ASN A 629 -11.22 -19.59 -7.88
CA ASN A 629 -10.68 -18.51 -8.71
C ASN A 629 -9.31 -18.06 -8.17
N LEU A 630 -8.53 -17.39 -9.04
CA LEU A 630 -7.24 -16.83 -8.68
C LEU A 630 -7.38 -15.77 -7.59
N SER A 631 -6.41 -15.76 -6.70
CA SER A 631 -6.41 -15.10 -5.40
C SER A 631 -5.28 -14.09 -5.30
N GLY A 632 -5.53 -12.94 -4.68
CA GLY A 632 -4.51 -11.92 -4.47
C GLY A 632 -4.62 -11.21 -3.14
N SER A 633 -3.65 -10.37 -2.81
CA SER A 633 -3.72 -9.51 -1.62
C SER A 633 -3.16 -8.11 -1.88
N GLU A 634 -3.89 -7.10 -1.42
CA GLU A 634 -3.52 -5.69 -1.45
C GLU A 634 -2.90 -5.29 -0.11
N LEU A 635 -1.61 -5.02 -0.12
CA LEU A 635 -0.80 -4.72 1.05
C LEU A 635 -0.23 -3.31 0.93
N VAL A 636 -0.37 -2.47 1.95
CA VAL A 636 0.25 -1.14 1.92
C VAL A 636 1.75 -1.24 2.14
N ILE A 637 2.56 -0.59 1.30
CA ILE A 637 4.02 -0.53 1.44
C ILE A 637 4.53 0.85 1.85
N ASP A 638 3.75 1.91 1.70
CA ASP A 638 4.12 3.23 2.22
C ASP A 638 2.97 3.95 2.91
N LYS A 639 3.25 4.46 4.11
CA LYS A 639 2.42 5.38 4.89
C LYS A 639 3.37 6.39 5.54
N SER A 640 2.87 7.59 5.83
CA SER A 640 3.67 8.81 6.04
C SER A 640 4.55 8.89 7.31
N TRP A 641 4.94 7.78 7.93
CA TRP A 641 5.82 7.73 9.11
C TRP A 641 6.80 6.56 9.02
N PRO A 642 7.96 6.62 9.71
CA PRO A 642 8.95 5.55 9.71
C PRO A 642 8.37 4.29 10.39
N VAL A 643 8.11 3.24 9.62
CA VAL A 643 7.63 1.94 10.12
C VAL A 643 8.01 0.82 9.15
N SER A 644 8.45 -0.32 9.69
CA SER A 644 8.58 -1.55 8.90
C SER A 644 7.28 -2.35 8.93
N TRP A 645 6.88 -2.90 7.79
CA TRP A 645 5.74 -3.81 7.65
C TRP A 645 6.18 -5.27 7.38
N VAL A 646 7.49 -5.54 7.26
CA VAL A 646 8.05 -6.83 6.80
C VAL A 646 7.58 -8.01 7.66
N LYS A 647 7.63 -7.88 8.98
CA LYS A 647 7.12 -8.91 9.93
C LYS A 647 5.61 -9.12 9.81
N LYS A 648 4.81 -8.08 9.55
CA LYS A 648 3.36 -8.22 9.30
C LYS A 648 3.07 -8.98 8.00
N TRP A 649 3.84 -8.77 6.94
CA TRP A 649 3.64 -9.53 5.70
C TRP A 649 4.10 -10.97 5.83
N LYS A 650 5.27 -11.21 6.46
CA LYS A 650 5.75 -12.56 6.80
C LYS A 650 4.69 -13.32 7.61
N TRP A 651 4.17 -12.71 8.67
CA TRP A 651 2.99 -13.19 9.42
C TRP A 651 1.79 -13.46 8.52
N TRP A 652 1.44 -12.58 7.56
CA TRP A 652 0.28 -12.76 6.68
C TRP A 652 0.45 -13.93 5.70
N PHE A 653 1.64 -14.11 5.11
CA PHE A 653 1.98 -15.26 4.28
C PHE A 653 1.91 -16.58 5.06
N GLU A 654 2.28 -16.53 6.35
CA GLU A 654 2.29 -17.65 7.29
C GLU A 654 0.98 -17.82 8.07
N GLN A 655 -0.06 -17.03 7.80
CA GLN A 655 -1.37 -17.27 8.41
C GLN A 655 -2.07 -18.47 7.77
N ASP A 656 -2.46 -19.41 8.63
CA ASP A 656 -3.33 -20.52 8.26
C ASP A 656 -4.77 -20.04 8.13
N THR A 657 -5.32 -20.18 6.92
CA THR A 657 -6.72 -19.85 6.63
C THR A 657 -7.70 -20.93 7.10
N TYR A 658 -7.20 -22.13 7.43
CA TYR A 658 -7.96 -23.36 7.67
C TYR A 658 -8.90 -23.78 6.51
N ARG A 659 -8.76 -23.19 5.31
CA ARG A 659 -9.70 -23.38 4.19
C ARG A 659 -9.82 -24.83 3.71
N ASN A 660 -8.74 -25.59 3.82
CA ASN A 660 -8.64 -27.04 3.55
C ASN A 660 -8.26 -27.85 4.80
N GLY A 661 -8.47 -27.29 6.01
CA GLY A 661 -7.92 -27.79 7.27
C GLY A 661 -6.55 -27.17 7.62
N PRO A 662 -5.90 -27.61 8.72
CA PRO A 662 -4.66 -27.04 9.21
C PRO A 662 -3.52 -27.09 8.18
N GLY A 663 -2.64 -26.09 8.20
CA GLY A 663 -1.56 -25.91 7.23
C GLY A 663 -1.99 -25.19 5.94
N SER A 664 -3.20 -24.62 5.88
CA SER A 664 -3.72 -23.89 4.71
C SER A 664 -3.16 -22.46 4.64
N LEU A 665 -1.85 -22.33 4.57
CA LEU A 665 -1.15 -21.04 4.62
C LEU A 665 -1.41 -20.17 3.37
N ASN A 666 -1.45 -18.86 3.54
CA ASN A 666 -1.64 -17.90 2.44
C ASN A 666 -0.56 -18.00 1.35
N LYS A 667 0.70 -18.28 1.71
CA LYS A 667 1.81 -18.42 0.74
C LYS A 667 1.60 -19.52 -0.32
N PHE A 668 0.64 -20.44 -0.11
CA PHE A 668 0.32 -21.52 -1.05
C PHE A 668 -0.93 -21.24 -1.91
N SER A 669 -1.41 -20.00 -1.96
CA SER A 669 -2.68 -19.64 -2.61
C SER A 669 -2.80 -18.16 -3.00
N VAL A 670 -1.70 -17.54 -3.40
CA VAL A 670 -1.68 -16.11 -3.73
C VAL A 670 -0.97 -15.89 -5.07
N ASP A 671 -1.78 -15.74 -6.11
CA ASP A 671 -1.34 -15.51 -7.49
C ASP A 671 -0.85 -14.07 -7.71
N CYS A 672 -1.30 -13.13 -6.85
CA CYS A 672 -0.92 -11.72 -6.93
C CYS A 672 -0.71 -11.03 -5.58
N ILE A 673 0.40 -10.30 -5.45
CA ILE A 673 0.62 -9.32 -4.37
C ILE A 673 0.63 -7.91 -4.97
N MET A 674 -0.23 -7.03 -4.45
CA MET A 674 -0.29 -5.62 -4.81
C MET A 674 0.25 -4.75 -3.67
N GLY A 675 1.50 -4.30 -3.81
CA GLY A 675 2.13 -3.34 -2.91
C GLY A 675 1.67 -1.91 -3.20
N VAL A 676 0.88 -1.31 -2.32
CA VAL A 676 0.31 0.04 -2.53
C VAL A 676 1.31 1.14 -2.17
N SER A 677 1.78 1.83 -3.21
CA SER A 677 2.82 2.86 -3.21
C SER A 677 2.24 4.27 -3.12
N MET A 678 2.89 5.12 -2.32
CA MET A 678 2.57 6.54 -2.15
C MET A 678 3.82 7.44 -2.20
N ILE A 679 4.88 7.00 -2.87
CA ILE A 679 6.08 7.82 -3.07
C ILE A 679 5.79 9.12 -3.83
N SER A 680 6.73 10.05 -3.72
CA SER A 680 6.72 11.31 -4.48
C SER A 680 8.13 11.71 -4.90
N PRO A 681 8.29 12.66 -5.86
CA PRO A 681 9.58 13.26 -6.18
C PRO A 681 10.20 13.88 -4.92
N ALA A 682 11.20 13.21 -4.35
CA ALA A 682 11.88 13.59 -3.12
C ALA A 682 13.27 12.91 -3.02
N PRO A 683 14.23 13.47 -2.25
CA PRO A 683 15.56 12.89 -2.04
C PRO A 683 15.57 11.40 -1.67
N ALA A 684 14.62 10.96 -0.83
CA ALA A 684 14.53 9.58 -0.32
C ALA A 684 13.37 8.76 -0.94
N TRP A 685 12.66 9.30 -1.95
CA TRP A 685 11.42 8.79 -2.57
C TRP A 685 10.20 8.70 -1.61
N THR A 686 10.41 8.06 -0.47
CA THR A 686 9.51 7.93 0.68
C THR A 686 9.73 9.08 1.67
N LYS A 687 8.82 9.26 2.65
CA LYS A 687 8.95 10.33 3.67
C LYS A 687 10.04 10.07 4.72
N SER A 688 10.56 8.85 4.85
CA SER A 688 11.70 8.53 5.72
C SER A 688 12.52 7.41 5.07
N PRO A 689 13.87 7.49 5.01
CA PRO A 689 14.70 6.47 4.35
C PRO A 689 14.47 5.05 4.88
N LEU A 690 14.02 4.90 6.12
CA LEU A 690 13.67 3.61 6.70
C LEU A 690 12.45 2.94 6.04
N ASN A 691 11.52 3.70 5.44
CA ASN A 691 10.40 3.13 4.69
C ASN A 691 10.83 2.47 3.37
N ALA A 692 12.06 2.70 2.88
CA ALA A 692 12.57 1.99 1.72
C ALA A 692 12.68 0.47 1.96
N VAL A 693 12.81 0.01 3.23
CA VAL A 693 12.77 -1.42 3.58
C VAL A 693 11.44 -2.08 3.23
N ASN A 694 10.35 -1.32 3.13
CA ASN A 694 9.03 -1.86 2.81
C ASN A 694 8.93 -2.26 1.33
N TYR A 695 9.44 -1.41 0.43
CA TYR A 695 9.53 -1.71 -1.00
C TYR A 695 10.51 -2.85 -1.29
N TYR A 696 11.60 -2.91 -0.53
CA TYR A 696 12.54 -4.04 -0.59
C TYR A 696 11.89 -5.34 -0.10
N GLY A 697 11.40 -5.33 1.14
CA GLY A 697 10.96 -6.51 1.87
C GLY A 697 9.71 -7.17 1.32
N LEU A 698 8.71 -6.41 0.81
CA LEU A 698 7.57 -7.07 0.16
C LEU A 698 7.94 -7.61 -1.22
N GLY A 699 8.90 -7.01 -1.92
CA GLY A 699 9.47 -7.58 -3.15
C GLY A 699 10.14 -8.93 -2.85
N ARG A 700 11.05 -8.96 -1.86
CA ARG A 700 11.74 -10.19 -1.44
C ARG A 700 10.78 -11.26 -0.91
N LEU A 701 9.78 -10.92 -0.10
CA LEU A 701 8.76 -11.88 0.36
C LEU A 701 7.82 -12.35 -0.76
N SER A 702 7.51 -11.52 -1.76
CA SER A 702 6.70 -11.96 -2.91
C SER A 702 7.50 -12.84 -3.87
N TRP A 703 8.84 -12.67 -3.91
CA TRP A 703 9.73 -13.60 -4.59
C TRP A 703 9.82 -14.93 -3.81
N ASN A 704 10.17 -14.88 -2.52
CA ASN A 704 10.28 -16.05 -1.66
C ASN A 704 9.72 -15.74 -0.25
N PRO A 705 8.50 -16.21 0.08
CA PRO A 705 7.87 -16.00 1.38
C PRO A 705 8.58 -16.69 2.56
N ASP A 706 9.48 -17.64 2.30
CA ASP A 706 10.18 -18.38 3.36
C ASP A 706 11.36 -17.63 3.97
N LEU A 707 11.89 -16.62 3.26
CA LEU A 707 12.92 -15.70 3.78
C LEU A 707 12.54 -15.13 5.15
N THR A 708 13.49 -15.14 6.08
CA THR A 708 13.29 -14.57 7.41
C THR A 708 13.34 -13.04 7.38
N VAL A 709 12.69 -12.42 8.37
CA VAL A 709 12.76 -10.95 8.55
C VAL A 709 14.20 -10.49 8.79
N ASP A 710 15.03 -11.32 9.43
CA ASP A 710 16.43 -10.97 9.71
C ASP A 710 17.31 -11.01 8.45
N GLU A 711 17.12 -11.98 7.55
CA GLU A 711 17.79 -12.01 6.25
C GLU A 711 17.42 -10.78 5.42
N ILE A 712 16.12 -10.47 5.30
CA ILE A 712 15.64 -9.30 4.53
C ILE A 712 16.19 -7.98 5.10
N TYR A 713 16.20 -7.82 6.43
CA TYR A 713 16.83 -6.64 7.05
C TYR A 713 18.35 -6.64 6.86
N THR A 714 19.02 -7.79 6.89
CA THR A 714 20.48 -7.87 6.65
C THR A 714 20.83 -7.46 5.22
N GLU A 715 20.17 -8.07 4.23
CA GLU A 715 20.30 -7.71 2.82
C GLU A 715 20.12 -6.20 2.62
N TRP A 716 18.98 -5.66 3.06
CA TRP A 716 18.62 -4.26 2.83
C TRP A 716 19.56 -3.27 3.55
N ILE A 717 19.93 -3.53 4.80
CA ILE A 717 20.81 -2.63 5.57
C ILE A 717 22.23 -2.65 4.99
N GLN A 718 22.77 -3.80 4.60
CA GLN A 718 24.11 -3.87 3.99
C GLN A 718 24.15 -3.18 2.62
N GLN A 719 23.15 -3.41 1.76
CA GLN A 719 23.01 -2.73 0.47
C GLN A 719 22.83 -1.21 0.62
N THR A 720 22.11 -0.76 1.65
CA THR A 720 21.84 0.66 1.91
C THR A 720 22.98 1.35 2.67
N PHE A 721 23.23 0.98 3.93
CA PHE A 721 24.09 1.71 4.86
C PHE A 721 25.52 1.18 4.95
N GLY A 722 25.78 -0.02 4.43
CA GLY A 722 27.08 -0.70 4.53
C GLY A 722 27.11 -1.78 5.62
N ASP A 723 28.30 -2.34 5.83
CA ASP A 723 28.55 -3.56 6.60
C ASP A 723 28.90 -3.33 8.09
N ASP A 724 28.97 -2.07 8.55
CA ASP A 724 29.26 -1.76 9.97
C ASP A 724 28.29 -2.53 10.89
N PRO A 725 28.81 -3.33 11.84
CA PRO A 725 28.00 -4.27 12.63
C PRO A 725 27.10 -3.53 13.62
N GLU A 726 27.50 -2.35 14.08
CA GLU A 726 26.77 -1.54 15.04
C GLU A 726 25.66 -0.75 14.32
N VAL A 727 25.93 -0.29 13.09
CA VAL A 727 24.89 0.23 12.18
C VAL A 727 23.87 -0.88 11.89
N LEU A 728 24.31 -2.07 11.47
CA LEU A 728 23.45 -3.21 11.17
C LEU A 728 22.55 -3.58 12.35
N ARG A 729 23.16 -3.84 13.52
CA ARG A 729 22.46 -4.21 14.76
C ARG A 729 21.47 -3.13 15.21
N THR A 730 21.88 -1.86 15.17
CA THR A 730 21.07 -0.74 15.63
C THR A 730 19.90 -0.46 14.69
N ILE A 731 20.10 -0.52 13.37
CA ILE A 731 19.00 -0.30 12.41
C ILE A 731 18.01 -1.47 12.46
N LYS A 732 18.46 -2.73 12.58
CA LYS A 732 17.55 -3.88 12.85
C LYS A 732 16.68 -3.63 14.09
N THR A 733 17.29 -3.21 15.20
CA THR A 733 16.57 -2.90 16.45
C THR A 733 15.55 -1.77 16.25
N ILE A 734 15.92 -0.70 15.54
CA ILE A 734 15.04 0.43 15.23
C ILE A 734 13.85 -0.02 14.35
N LEU A 735 14.06 -0.83 13.31
CA LEU A 735 12.98 -1.30 12.44
C LEU A 735 11.94 -2.13 13.21
N MET A 736 12.40 -3.04 14.08
CA MET A 736 11.52 -3.81 14.97
C MET A 736 10.79 -2.91 15.97
N MET A 737 11.48 -1.94 16.57
CA MET A 737 10.86 -0.98 17.50
C MET A 737 9.79 -0.13 16.83
N LEU A 738 9.96 0.34 15.59
CA LEU A 738 9.00 1.22 14.93
C LEU A 738 7.66 0.52 14.59
N GLU A 739 7.70 -0.78 14.33
CA GLU A 739 6.51 -1.63 14.20
C GLU A 739 5.78 -1.77 15.55
N GLU A 740 6.53 -2.03 16.63
CA GLU A 740 6.00 -2.14 17.99
C GLU A 740 5.48 -0.79 18.53
N VAL A 741 6.12 0.34 18.21
CA VAL A 741 5.56 1.69 18.41
C VAL A 741 4.22 1.76 17.71
N THR A 742 4.17 1.41 16.42
CA THR A 742 2.94 1.52 15.62
C THR A 742 1.81 0.65 16.21
N ARG A 743 2.12 -0.57 16.68
CA ARG A 743 1.22 -1.43 17.46
C ARG A 743 0.71 -0.74 18.73
N LYS A 744 1.62 -0.43 19.66
CA LYS A 744 1.31 0.06 21.01
C LYS A 744 0.60 1.43 20.99
N THR A 745 0.84 2.22 19.94
CA THR A 745 0.23 3.53 19.73
C THR A 745 -1.11 3.51 18.99
N TYR A 746 -1.61 2.31 18.62
CA TYR A 746 -2.79 2.08 17.77
C TYR A 746 -2.73 2.77 16.40
N ASN A 747 -1.53 3.19 15.95
CA ASN A 747 -1.34 3.76 14.64
C ASN A 747 -1.57 2.67 13.59
N TYR A 748 -2.43 2.98 12.60
CA TYR A 748 -2.95 1.99 11.65
C TYR A 748 -3.70 0.81 12.30
N ARG A 749 -4.17 0.96 13.56
CA ARG A 749 -5.28 0.20 14.18
C ARG A 749 -5.13 -1.32 14.29
N GLY A 750 -6.16 -1.96 14.86
CA GLY A 750 -6.39 -3.41 14.84
C GLY A 750 -5.77 -4.18 16.01
N TYR A 751 -4.82 -3.60 16.76
CA TYR A 751 -4.27 -4.26 17.95
C TYR A 751 -5.36 -4.53 18.99
N ARG A 752 -5.39 -5.74 19.58
CA ARG A 752 -6.51 -6.27 20.39
C ARG A 752 -7.87 -6.29 19.68
N GLY A 753 -7.90 -6.11 18.35
CA GLY A 753 -9.12 -5.90 17.54
C GLY A 753 -9.65 -4.45 17.54
N ILE A 754 -8.95 -3.51 18.17
CA ILE A 754 -9.44 -2.16 18.45
C ILE A 754 -9.26 -1.27 17.21
N TRP A 755 -10.38 -0.83 16.62
CA TRP A 755 -10.41 0.07 15.46
C TRP A 755 -10.71 1.51 15.85
N LEU A 756 -9.66 2.19 16.30
CA LEU A 756 -9.68 3.60 16.64
C LEU A 756 -9.66 4.48 15.36
N ASP A 757 -10.61 5.41 15.20
CA ASP A 757 -10.58 6.45 14.15
C ASP A 757 -10.51 7.87 14.73
N SER A 758 -9.46 8.64 14.38
CA SER A 758 -9.21 9.97 14.98
C SER A 758 -9.98 11.11 14.33
N SER A 759 -10.71 10.80 13.27
CA SER A 759 -11.65 11.70 12.61
C SER A 759 -13.09 11.51 13.09
N ASP A 760 -13.38 10.38 13.75
CA ASP A 760 -14.70 10.04 14.26
C ASP A 760 -14.83 10.48 15.74
N PRO A 761 -15.76 11.39 16.09
CA PRO A 761 -16.01 11.76 17.49
C PRO A 761 -16.40 10.57 18.36
N GLY A 762 -16.99 9.51 17.79
CA GLY A 762 -17.39 8.28 18.50
C GLY A 762 -16.28 7.26 18.73
N MET A 763 -15.04 7.54 18.27
CA MET A 763 -13.83 6.69 18.41
C MET A 763 -13.89 5.28 17.80
N ALA A 764 -15.05 4.84 17.33
CA ALA A 764 -15.31 3.62 16.62
C ALA A 764 -15.73 3.97 15.19
N GLN A 765 -15.03 3.44 14.17
CA GLN A 765 -15.37 3.73 12.78
C GLN A 765 -16.82 3.29 12.49
N VAL A 766 -17.76 4.23 12.29
CA VAL A 766 -19.22 4.00 12.13
C VAL A 766 -19.65 3.02 11.01
N LYS A 767 -18.70 2.53 10.21
CA LYS A 767 -18.88 1.51 9.15
C LYS A 767 -18.35 0.13 9.57
N THR A 768 -18.29 -0.14 10.88
CA THR A 768 -17.79 -1.40 11.47
C THR A 768 -18.76 -1.94 12.52
N PRO A 769 -18.76 -3.25 12.82
CA PRO A 769 -19.69 -3.89 13.76
C PRO A 769 -19.25 -3.67 15.22
N TYR A 770 -18.56 -2.57 15.51
CA TYR A 770 -17.71 -2.36 16.68
C TYR A 770 -18.09 -1.06 17.40
N VAL A 771 -17.99 -1.03 18.73
CA VAL A 771 -18.35 0.10 19.58
C VAL A 771 -17.35 0.29 20.72
N VAL A 772 -17.18 1.54 21.16
CA VAL A 772 -16.53 1.93 22.42
C VAL A 772 -17.58 2.62 23.29
N ASN A 773 -17.80 2.13 24.52
CA ASN A 773 -18.77 2.73 25.45
C ASN A 773 -18.23 2.71 26.91
N ARG A 774 -19.09 2.99 27.90
CA ARG A 774 -18.73 2.99 29.33
C ARG A 774 -18.47 1.62 29.94
N GLU A 775 -19.03 0.57 29.36
CA GLU A 775 -18.96 -0.81 29.87
C GLU A 775 -17.78 -1.55 29.26
N GLY A 776 -17.53 -1.37 27.95
CA GLY A 776 -16.49 -2.08 27.23
C GLY A 776 -16.22 -1.60 25.80
N VAL A 777 -15.54 -2.47 25.07
CA VAL A 777 -15.11 -2.28 23.67
C VAL A 777 -15.37 -3.57 22.89
N GLY A 778 -15.85 -3.46 21.65
CA GLY A 778 -15.84 -4.57 20.69
C GLY A 778 -17.14 -4.77 19.94
N THR A 779 -17.42 -6.02 19.51
CA THR A 779 -18.52 -6.34 18.59
C THR A 779 -19.91 -6.07 19.18
N ILE A 780 -20.73 -5.24 18.53
CA ILE A 780 -21.93 -4.59 19.13
C ILE A 780 -22.98 -5.57 19.69
N THR A 781 -23.18 -6.75 19.10
CA THR A 781 -24.17 -7.72 19.59
C THR A 781 -23.70 -9.18 19.46
N PRO A 782 -24.22 -10.12 20.26
CA PRO A 782 -23.93 -11.56 20.12
C PRO A 782 -24.31 -12.13 18.74
N ALA A 783 -25.41 -11.68 18.14
CA ALA A 783 -25.82 -12.09 16.80
C ALA A 783 -24.82 -11.62 15.73
N LEU A 784 -24.33 -10.39 15.88
CA LEU A 784 -23.33 -9.81 14.98
C LEU A 784 -21.93 -10.43 15.17
N ARG A 785 -21.57 -10.82 16.39
CA ARG A 785 -20.40 -11.67 16.69
C ARG A 785 -20.49 -13.00 15.96
N GLU A 786 -21.58 -13.75 16.08
CA GLU A 786 -21.75 -15.00 15.35
C GLU A 786 -21.78 -14.80 13.82
N ARG A 787 -22.32 -13.67 13.34
CA ARG A 787 -22.33 -13.30 11.92
C ARG A 787 -20.92 -13.03 11.35
N VAL A 788 -20.04 -12.38 12.12
CA VAL A 788 -18.62 -12.20 11.76
C VAL A 788 -17.87 -13.54 11.83
N LEU A 789 -18.04 -14.30 12.92
CA LEU A 789 -17.39 -15.59 13.12
C LEU A 789 -17.80 -16.63 12.06
N ALA A 790 -19.03 -16.58 11.55
CA ALA A 790 -19.52 -17.47 10.50
C ALA A 790 -18.90 -17.24 9.11
N GLN A 791 -18.16 -16.14 8.89
CA GLN A 791 -17.41 -15.94 7.65
C GLN A 791 -16.07 -16.70 7.63
N TYR A 792 -15.55 -17.12 8.79
CA TYR A 792 -14.26 -17.82 8.88
C TYR A 792 -14.41 -19.34 8.78
N ALA A 793 -13.39 -20.01 8.24
CA ALA A 793 -13.29 -21.47 8.24
C ALA A 793 -13.34 -22.04 9.67
N PRO A 794 -13.81 -23.29 9.88
CA PRO A 794 -14.13 -23.81 11.21
C PRO A 794 -13.01 -23.69 12.27
N GLY A 795 -11.74 -23.87 11.90
CA GLY A 795 -10.61 -23.74 12.82
C GLY A 795 -10.37 -22.29 13.27
N LEU A 796 -10.36 -21.32 12.34
CA LEU A 796 -10.31 -19.90 12.70
C LEU A 796 -11.54 -19.45 13.49
N ARG A 797 -12.72 -20.03 13.21
CA ARG A 797 -13.93 -19.80 14.01
C ARG A 797 -13.81 -20.32 15.45
N GLU A 798 -13.13 -21.44 15.67
CA GLU A 798 -12.82 -21.93 17.03
C GLU A 798 -11.80 -21.01 17.73
N ILE A 799 -10.72 -20.63 17.05
CA ILE A 799 -9.65 -19.79 17.61
C ILE A 799 -10.17 -18.37 17.95
N TYR A 800 -10.82 -17.69 17.01
CA TYR A 800 -11.38 -16.36 17.23
C TYR A 800 -12.67 -16.39 18.07
N GLY A 801 -13.37 -17.52 18.10
CA GLY A 801 -14.55 -17.74 18.95
C GLY A 801 -14.22 -17.92 20.44
N ASP A 802 -12.97 -18.22 20.79
CA ASP A 802 -12.46 -18.36 22.14
C ASP A 802 -11.73 -17.06 22.59
N PRO A 803 -12.11 -16.41 23.72
CA PRO A 803 -11.49 -15.17 24.16
C PRO A 803 -9.99 -15.25 24.51
N LEU A 804 -9.51 -16.43 24.94
CA LEU A 804 -8.12 -16.64 25.37
C LEU A 804 -7.22 -17.01 24.19
N ARG A 805 -7.68 -17.89 23.28
CA ARG A 805 -6.96 -18.21 22.05
C ARG A 805 -6.99 -17.05 21.05
N GLY A 806 -8.08 -16.30 21.01
CA GLY A 806 -8.26 -15.13 20.15
C GLY A 806 -7.75 -13.81 20.73
N GLU A 807 -7.06 -13.79 21.88
CA GLU A 807 -6.81 -12.57 22.67
C GLU A 807 -6.01 -11.47 21.93
N ALA A 808 -5.24 -11.83 20.91
CA ALA A 808 -4.54 -10.88 20.03
C ALA A 808 -5.51 -9.98 19.22
N HIS A 809 -6.73 -10.45 18.95
CA HIS A 809 -7.78 -9.77 18.19
C HIS A 809 -9.11 -9.67 18.96
N LEU A 810 -9.08 -9.85 20.29
CA LEU A 810 -10.24 -10.02 21.18
C LEU A 810 -11.47 -9.18 20.81
N THR A 811 -11.33 -7.86 20.75
CA THR A 811 -12.45 -6.92 20.54
C THR A 811 -12.99 -6.88 19.10
N ALA A 812 -12.32 -7.53 18.14
CA ALA A 812 -12.83 -7.70 16.77
C ALA A 812 -13.99 -8.71 16.73
N PHE A 813 -13.98 -9.69 17.64
CA PHE A 813 -14.93 -10.80 17.68
C PHE A 813 -15.81 -10.83 18.94
N HIS A 814 -15.42 -10.15 20.02
CA HIS A 814 -16.14 -10.16 21.29
C HIS A 814 -16.39 -8.73 21.77
N PHE A 815 -17.56 -8.46 22.34
CA PHE A 815 -17.70 -7.30 23.24
C PHE A 815 -16.97 -7.65 24.55
N THR A 816 -16.09 -6.77 25.01
CA THR A 816 -15.20 -7.03 26.15
C THR A 816 -15.27 -5.87 27.13
N GLU A 817 -15.58 -6.17 28.39
CA GLU A 817 -15.63 -5.17 29.46
C GLU A 817 -14.25 -4.55 29.73
N HIS A 818 -14.22 -3.27 30.12
CA HIS A 818 -12.96 -2.55 30.36
C HIS A 818 -12.07 -3.20 31.42
N ASP A 819 -12.68 -3.83 32.44
CA ASP A 819 -11.99 -4.52 33.53
C ASP A 819 -11.71 -6.01 33.27
N GLN A 820 -11.98 -6.52 32.06
CA GLN A 820 -11.58 -7.87 31.65
C GLN A 820 -10.06 -8.03 31.82
N GLN A 821 -9.66 -9.00 32.64
CA GLN A 821 -8.26 -9.39 32.79
C GLN A 821 -7.75 -10.08 31.53
N LEU A 822 -6.59 -9.64 31.06
CA LEU A 822 -5.84 -10.25 29.96
C LEU A 822 -4.76 -11.19 30.50
N SER A 823 -4.27 -12.09 29.66
CA SER A 823 -3.15 -13.01 29.90
C SER A 823 -1.89 -12.36 30.52
N ILE A 824 -1.68 -11.08 30.23
CA ILE A 824 -0.57 -10.24 30.72
C ILE A 824 -0.83 -9.57 32.09
N GLY A 825 -1.91 -9.91 32.79
CA GLY A 825 -2.24 -9.37 34.12
C GLY A 825 -2.64 -7.89 34.16
N ARG A 826 -2.99 -7.32 32.99
CA ARG A 826 -3.61 -5.99 32.86
C ARG A 826 -5.10 -6.16 32.60
N THR A 827 -5.92 -5.21 33.05
CA THR A 827 -7.26 -5.07 32.45
C THR A 827 -7.16 -4.55 31.02
N LEU A 828 -8.19 -4.77 30.20
CA LEU A 828 -8.24 -4.25 28.83
C LEU A 828 -7.98 -2.73 28.76
N ILE A 829 -8.61 -1.94 29.64
CA ILE A 829 -8.39 -0.48 29.67
C ILE A 829 -6.98 -0.08 30.15
N GLN A 830 -6.37 -0.87 31.04
CA GLN A 830 -4.97 -0.67 31.44
C GLN A 830 -4.01 -0.98 30.29
N ASP A 831 -4.26 -2.03 29.50
CA ASP A 831 -3.47 -2.35 28.31
C ASP A 831 -3.57 -1.23 27.26
N ILE A 832 -4.77 -0.71 27.00
CA ILE A 832 -4.99 0.42 26.07
C ILE A 832 -4.17 1.65 26.48
N TYR A 833 -4.29 2.10 27.74
CA TYR A 833 -3.59 3.31 28.18
C TYR A 833 -2.07 3.11 28.33
N ALA A 834 -1.62 1.98 28.88
CA ALA A 834 -0.18 1.74 29.10
C ALA A 834 0.58 1.60 27.78
N ASN A 835 0.03 0.90 26.78
CA ASN A 835 0.67 0.82 25.45
C ASN A 835 0.80 2.20 24.78
N MET A 836 -0.16 3.11 24.95
CA MET A 836 -0.06 4.47 24.41
C MET A 836 1.09 5.27 25.01
N GLU A 837 1.45 5.05 26.28
CA GLU A 837 2.61 5.67 26.92
C GLU A 837 3.92 4.96 26.54
N GLU A 838 3.98 3.63 26.65
CA GLU A 838 5.14 2.82 26.25
C GLU A 838 5.56 3.07 24.79
N GLY A 839 4.59 3.25 23.88
CA GLY A 839 4.85 3.56 22.48
C GLY A 839 5.43 4.97 22.24
N VAL A 840 5.08 5.96 23.07
CA VAL A 840 5.70 7.31 23.03
C VAL A 840 7.15 7.26 23.53
N GLU A 841 7.42 6.45 24.55
CA GLU A 841 8.78 6.21 25.04
C GLU A 841 9.63 5.48 24.00
N MET A 842 9.10 4.41 23.40
CA MET A 842 9.78 3.59 22.42
C MET A 842 10.11 4.39 21.13
N ALA A 843 9.22 5.28 20.68
CA ALA A 843 9.51 6.19 19.57
C ALA A 843 10.71 7.12 19.89
N ALA A 844 10.73 7.70 21.09
CA ALA A 844 11.84 8.53 21.56
C ALA A 844 13.14 7.71 21.73
N GLN A 845 13.05 6.42 22.09
CA GLN A 845 14.19 5.53 22.19
C GLN A 845 14.75 5.14 20.81
N ALA A 846 13.90 4.93 19.79
CA ALA A 846 14.35 4.72 18.42
C ALA A 846 15.14 5.92 17.88
N ALA A 847 14.70 7.15 18.16
CA ALA A 847 15.44 8.37 17.83
C ALA A 847 16.80 8.47 18.56
N LYS A 848 16.85 8.12 19.86
CA LYS A 848 18.11 8.06 20.63
C LYS A 848 19.09 7.02 20.09
N LEU A 849 18.59 5.84 19.70
CA LEU A 849 19.40 4.77 19.10
C LEU A 849 19.96 5.20 17.74
N TRP A 850 19.17 5.89 16.91
CA TRP A 850 19.70 6.44 15.66
C TRP A 850 20.85 7.43 15.92
N ASN A 851 20.74 8.26 16.97
CA ASN A 851 21.80 9.21 17.37
C ASN A 851 23.11 8.52 17.79
N THR A 852 23.17 7.22 18.10
CA THR A 852 24.44 6.52 18.36
C THR A 852 25.18 6.12 17.08
N LEU A 853 24.60 6.38 15.90
CA LEU A 853 25.21 6.14 14.58
C LEU A 853 25.83 7.41 13.96
N GLU A 854 25.92 8.50 14.72
CA GLU A 854 26.57 9.75 14.30
C GLU A 854 28.04 9.48 13.90
N GLY A 855 28.41 9.86 12.67
CA GLY A 855 29.74 9.60 12.11
C GLY A 855 29.99 8.14 11.65
N ARG A 856 29.04 7.21 11.84
CA ARG A 856 29.05 5.88 11.21
C ARG A 856 28.21 5.83 9.93
N VAL A 857 27.13 6.62 9.87
CA VAL A 857 26.34 6.87 8.67
C VAL A 857 26.73 8.24 8.09
N ASP A 858 26.67 8.40 6.77
CA ASP A 858 26.90 9.69 6.10
C ASP A 858 25.93 10.77 6.60
N SER A 859 26.43 12.00 6.76
CA SER A 859 25.71 13.09 7.43
C SER A 859 24.33 13.36 6.84
N HIS A 860 24.19 13.33 5.51
CA HIS A 860 22.92 13.61 4.84
C HIS A 860 21.83 12.58 5.19
N ARG A 861 22.15 11.28 5.14
CA ARG A 861 21.22 10.23 5.60
C ARG A 861 21.02 10.21 7.11
N TYR A 862 22.07 10.50 7.88
CA TYR A 862 22.00 10.59 9.34
C TYR A 862 21.03 11.69 9.78
N GLU A 863 21.20 12.92 9.30
CA GLU A 863 20.40 14.10 9.64
C GLU A 863 18.95 13.95 9.15
N TYR A 864 18.75 13.51 7.90
CA TYR A 864 17.40 13.32 7.34
C TYR A 864 16.62 12.27 8.15
N THR A 865 17.24 11.12 8.45
CA THR A 865 16.58 10.03 9.17
C THR A 865 16.31 10.43 10.63
N LEU A 866 17.28 11.02 11.32
CA LEU A 866 17.12 11.54 12.69
C LEU A 866 15.94 12.52 12.77
N LYS A 867 15.85 13.47 11.82
CA LYS A 867 14.74 14.41 11.75
C LYS A 867 13.39 13.68 11.62
N THR A 868 13.28 12.68 10.74
CA THR A 868 12.01 11.94 10.56
C THR A 868 11.60 11.12 11.79
N LEU A 869 12.56 10.60 12.57
CA LEU A 869 12.31 9.91 13.83
C LEU A 869 11.89 10.87 14.97
N VAL A 870 12.46 12.06 15.01
CA VAL A 870 12.06 13.14 15.96
C VAL A 870 10.67 13.67 15.60
N ASP A 871 10.40 13.97 14.33
CA ASP A 871 9.09 14.39 13.84
C ASP A 871 8.02 13.31 14.11
N TYR A 872 8.36 12.03 13.93
CA TYR A 872 7.47 10.91 14.27
C TYR A 872 7.19 10.84 15.77
N THR A 873 8.22 10.95 16.62
CA THR A 873 8.06 10.98 18.08
C THR A 873 7.13 12.11 18.52
N ALA A 874 7.25 13.29 17.92
CA ALA A 874 6.36 14.43 18.16
C ALA A 874 4.93 14.17 17.64
N SER A 875 4.79 13.52 16.47
CA SER A 875 3.48 13.13 15.93
C SER A 875 2.78 12.08 16.78
N VAL A 876 3.49 11.04 17.25
CA VAL A 876 2.94 10.04 18.17
C VAL A 876 2.50 10.70 19.47
N ARG A 877 3.34 11.54 20.10
CA ARG A 877 2.98 12.23 21.35
C ARG A 877 1.77 13.18 21.20
N SER A 878 1.59 13.82 20.05
CA SER A 878 0.48 14.77 19.80
C SER A 878 -0.79 14.10 19.27
N MET A 879 -0.67 13.02 18.51
CA MET A 879 -1.78 12.21 18.01
C MET A 879 -2.19 11.20 19.08
N THR A 880 -1.37 10.17 19.32
CA THR A 880 -1.61 9.06 20.26
C THR A 880 -1.95 9.55 21.66
N LEU A 881 -1.01 10.20 22.35
CA LEU A 881 -1.19 10.47 23.79
C LEU A 881 -2.17 11.61 24.10
N LYS A 882 -2.36 12.58 23.19
CA LYS A 882 -3.24 13.73 23.45
C LYS A 882 -4.66 13.57 22.90
N LYS A 883 -4.85 13.12 21.64
CA LYS A 883 -6.21 13.03 21.08
C LYS A 883 -6.97 11.82 21.61
N TRP A 884 -6.37 10.64 21.50
CA TRP A 884 -7.10 9.40 21.80
C TRP A 884 -7.38 9.24 23.29
N VAL A 885 -6.44 9.62 24.16
CA VAL A 885 -6.68 9.60 25.62
C VAL A 885 -7.89 10.46 25.98
N THR A 886 -7.89 11.76 25.64
CA THR A 886 -9.02 12.66 25.95
C THR A 886 -10.35 12.16 25.38
N ASN A 887 -10.36 11.59 24.16
CA ASN A 887 -11.58 11.01 23.60
C ASN A 887 -11.99 9.71 24.33
N PHE A 888 -11.05 8.84 24.71
CA PHE A 888 -11.34 7.57 25.39
C PHE A 888 -11.81 7.80 26.84
N GLU A 889 -11.22 8.78 27.54
CA GLU A 889 -11.68 9.27 28.84
C GLU A 889 -13.13 9.79 28.76
N ALA A 890 -13.49 10.50 27.68
CA ALA A 890 -14.86 10.96 27.47
C ALA A 890 -15.86 9.81 27.25
N HIS A 891 -15.48 8.76 26.52
CA HIS A 891 -16.36 7.61 26.23
C HIS A 891 -16.50 6.65 27.42
N THR A 892 -15.40 6.36 28.10
CA THR A 892 -15.37 5.43 29.25
C THR A 892 -15.78 6.11 30.56
N SER A 893 -15.61 7.43 30.66
CA SER A 893 -15.71 8.19 31.91
C SER A 893 -14.75 7.72 33.02
N ARG A 894 -13.60 7.14 32.61
CA ARG A 894 -12.47 6.75 33.49
C ARG A 894 -11.22 7.49 33.03
N THR A 895 -10.51 8.18 33.92
CA THR A 895 -9.28 8.87 33.52
C THR A 895 -8.13 7.88 33.29
N ARG A 896 -7.15 8.30 32.47
CA ARG A 896 -5.87 7.60 32.33
C ARG A 896 -5.15 7.51 33.66
N GLU A 897 -5.13 8.60 34.42
CA GLU A 897 -4.40 8.72 35.69
C GLU A 897 -4.95 7.75 36.75
N GLU A 898 -6.27 7.70 36.97
CA GLU A 898 -6.90 6.73 37.90
C GLU A 898 -6.65 5.28 37.45
N THR A 899 -6.75 5.02 36.14
CA THR A 899 -6.63 3.66 35.59
C THR A 899 -5.21 3.11 35.72
N LEU A 900 -4.19 3.95 35.45
CA LEU A 900 -2.78 3.59 35.59
C LEU A 900 -2.30 3.65 37.04
N ALA A 901 -2.88 4.50 37.91
CA ALA A 901 -2.65 4.44 39.35
C ALA A 901 -3.11 3.10 39.97
N GLY A 902 -4.06 2.41 39.33
CA GLY A 902 -4.44 1.04 39.66
C GLY A 902 -3.37 -0.03 39.35
N LEU A 903 -2.28 0.29 38.66
CA LEU A 903 -1.19 -0.64 38.32
C LEU A 903 -0.07 -0.69 39.39
N THR A 904 -0.40 -0.59 40.68
CA THR A 904 0.62 -0.68 41.75
C THR A 904 1.27 -2.08 41.79
N GLN A 905 2.46 -2.18 42.42
CA GLN A 905 3.09 -3.49 42.71
C GLN A 905 2.09 -4.44 43.39
N GLU A 906 1.37 -3.94 44.42
CA GLU A 906 0.39 -4.72 45.19
C GLU A 906 -0.88 -5.09 44.41
N ALA A 907 -1.25 -4.29 43.41
CA ALA A 907 -2.44 -4.53 42.60
C ALA A 907 -2.17 -5.59 41.54
N LEU A 908 -1.05 -5.50 40.82
CA LEU A 908 -0.62 -6.54 39.89
C LEU A 908 -0.30 -7.86 40.63
N ALA A 909 0.29 -7.79 41.82
CA ALA A 909 0.54 -8.97 42.66
C ALA A 909 -0.74 -9.77 42.98
N LYS A 910 -1.89 -9.10 43.16
CA LYS A 910 -3.19 -9.76 43.42
C LYS A 910 -3.74 -10.52 42.22
N VAL A 911 -3.30 -10.20 41.00
CA VAL A 911 -3.57 -10.96 39.77
C VAL A 911 -2.34 -11.78 39.33
N GLY A 912 -1.39 -11.99 40.24
CA GLY A 912 -0.21 -12.82 40.01
C GLY A 912 0.78 -12.25 38.99
N THR A 913 0.81 -10.94 38.75
CA THR A 913 1.75 -10.31 37.79
C THR A 913 2.67 -9.30 38.46
N TYR A 914 3.92 -9.20 38.00
CA TYR A 914 4.99 -8.44 38.66
C TYR A 914 5.84 -7.71 37.61
N ASN A 915 5.39 -6.52 37.18
CA ASN A 915 6.11 -5.72 36.18
C ASN A 915 7.39 -5.11 36.77
N VAL A 916 8.56 -5.45 36.21
CA VAL A 916 9.87 -5.08 36.76
C VAL A 916 10.10 -3.57 36.83
N ARG A 917 9.48 -2.77 35.96
CA ARG A 917 9.57 -1.30 36.02
C ARG A 917 9.00 -0.74 37.32
N HIS A 918 7.99 -1.40 37.90
CA HIS A 918 7.39 -0.95 39.17
C HIS A 918 8.30 -1.24 40.36
N PHE A 919 9.26 -2.16 40.22
CA PHE A 919 10.34 -2.42 41.18
C PHE A 919 11.57 -1.54 40.95
N GLY A 920 11.52 -0.61 39.98
CA GLY A 920 12.56 0.39 39.71
C GLY A 920 13.43 0.13 38.48
N ALA A 921 13.15 -0.91 37.68
CA ALA A 921 13.91 -1.17 36.46
C ALA A 921 13.73 -0.05 35.42
N VAL A 922 14.83 0.43 34.87
CA VAL A 922 14.92 1.62 34.01
C VAL A 922 14.95 1.28 32.52
N ALA A 923 15.52 0.12 32.15
CA ALA A 923 15.56 -0.41 30.79
C ALA A 923 16.24 0.50 29.72
N ASP A 924 17.22 1.31 30.13
CA ASP A 924 17.93 2.27 29.25
C ASP A 924 19.22 1.73 28.62
N GLY A 925 19.61 0.49 28.95
CA GLY A 925 20.84 -0.18 28.52
C GLY A 925 22.09 0.25 29.27
N LYS A 926 21.97 0.93 30.42
CA LYS A 926 23.11 1.49 31.21
C LYS A 926 22.95 1.33 32.72
N SER A 927 21.74 1.51 33.25
CA SER A 927 21.41 1.22 34.65
C SER A 927 21.42 -0.28 34.91
N ASN A 928 21.90 -0.70 36.09
CA ASN A 928 21.82 -2.09 36.50
C ASN A 928 20.41 -2.41 37.01
N ASP A 929 19.60 -3.07 36.19
CA ASP A 929 18.22 -3.42 36.52
C ASP A 929 18.09 -4.70 37.36
N ALA A 930 19.21 -5.37 37.68
CA ALA A 930 19.23 -6.66 38.37
C ALA A 930 18.49 -6.65 39.71
N ASP A 931 18.67 -5.62 40.55
CA ASP A 931 18.04 -5.56 41.87
C ASP A 931 16.50 -5.49 41.75
N ALA A 932 15.98 -4.70 40.81
CA ALA A 932 14.55 -4.56 40.54
C ALA A 932 13.93 -5.85 40.00
N ILE A 933 14.61 -6.53 39.08
CA ILE A 933 14.15 -7.80 38.47
C ILE A 933 14.18 -8.93 39.53
N ASN A 934 15.27 -9.04 40.30
CA ASN A 934 15.38 -10.01 41.39
C ASN A 934 14.38 -9.75 42.53
N GLN A 935 14.06 -8.48 42.83
CA GLN A 935 13.01 -8.13 43.78
C GLN A 935 11.64 -8.55 43.26
N ALA A 936 11.33 -8.31 41.97
CA ALA A 936 10.08 -8.74 41.35
C ALA A 936 9.89 -10.27 41.43
N ILE A 937 10.92 -11.06 41.11
CA ILE A 937 10.92 -12.52 41.22
C ILE A 937 10.72 -12.98 42.67
N THR A 938 11.43 -12.34 43.61
CA THR A 938 11.32 -12.68 45.03
C THR A 938 9.92 -12.39 45.58
N THR A 939 9.32 -11.26 45.20
CA THR A 939 7.94 -10.91 45.59
C THR A 939 6.92 -11.82 44.92
N CYS A 940 7.13 -12.20 43.67
CA CYS A 940 6.29 -13.15 42.93
C CYS A 940 6.25 -14.53 43.61
N ASN A 941 7.42 -15.11 43.89
CA ASN A 941 7.52 -16.40 44.59
C ASN A 941 6.94 -16.33 46.02
N ALA A 942 7.19 -15.25 46.76
CA ALA A 942 6.67 -15.08 48.12
C ALA A 942 5.13 -14.97 48.19
N ALA A 943 4.47 -14.58 47.10
CA ALA A 943 3.01 -14.56 46.98
C ALA A 943 2.40 -15.93 46.59
N GLY A 944 3.25 -16.94 46.32
CA GLY A 944 2.85 -18.28 45.89
C GLY A 944 3.17 -18.60 44.42
N GLY A 945 3.62 -17.61 43.63
CA GLY A 945 3.93 -17.74 42.21
C GLY A 945 3.24 -16.70 41.33
N GLY A 946 3.45 -16.81 40.01
CA GLY A 946 2.89 -15.89 39.02
C GLY A 946 3.88 -15.49 37.92
N THR A 947 3.62 -14.38 37.25
CA THR A 947 4.37 -13.87 36.09
C THR A 947 5.15 -12.61 36.42
N VAL A 948 6.48 -12.66 36.37
CA VAL A 948 7.34 -11.47 36.34
C VAL A 948 7.42 -10.98 34.90
N PHE A 949 7.02 -9.73 34.66
CA PHE A 949 6.85 -9.18 33.32
C PHE A 949 7.91 -8.10 33.02
N LEU A 950 8.68 -8.32 31.96
CA LEU A 950 9.66 -7.40 31.41
C LEU A 950 9.06 -6.75 30.14
N PRO A 951 8.44 -5.55 30.23
CA PRO A 951 7.99 -4.82 29.04
C PRO A 951 9.18 -4.37 28.19
N SER A 952 8.94 -4.01 26.93
CA SER A 952 9.95 -3.50 26.00
C SER A 952 10.94 -2.47 26.58
N GLY A 953 12.24 -2.62 26.27
CA GLY A 953 13.37 -1.85 26.81
C GLY A 953 14.67 -2.67 26.88
N VAL A 954 15.82 -2.06 27.14
CA VAL A 954 17.12 -2.76 27.25
C VAL A 954 17.57 -2.80 28.71
N TYR A 955 17.41 -3.95 29.35
CA TYR A 955 17.73 -4.15 30.76
C TYR A 955 19.18 -4.60 30.88
N ALA A 956 20.10 -3.67 31.16
CA ALA A 956 21.47 -4.02 31.49
C ALA A 956 21.49 -4.63 32.90
N THR A 957 22.00 -5.85 33.05
CA THR A 957 21.80 -6.62 34.29
C THR A 957 23.00 -7.50 34.65
N ALA A 958 23.17 -7.71 35.95
CA ALA A 958 23.88 -8.86 36.52
C ALA A 958 22.96 -10.10 36.56
N SER A 959 23.36 -11.16 37.25
CA SER A 959 22.58 -12.41 37.33
C SER A 959 21.18 -12.22 37.92
N ILE A 960 20.22 -12.92 37.32
CA ILE A 960 18.82 -12.98 37.71
C ILE A 960 18.52 -14.37 38.29
N TYR A 961 18.14 -14.40 39.56
CA TYR A 961 17.96 -15.62 40.35
C TYR A 961 16.49 -16.03 40.36
N LEU A 962 16.17 -17.02 39.55
CA LEU A 962 14.83 -17.61 39.41
C LEU A 962 14.35 -18.27 40.72
N LYS A 963 13.05 -18.54 40.78
CA LYS A 963 12.36 -19.18 41.92
C LYS A 963 11.22 -20.08 41.43
N SER A 964 10.82 -21.04 42.26
CA SER A 964 9.73 -21.96 41.97
C SER A 964 8.39 -21.23 41.78
N ASN A 965 7.53 -21.77 40.93
CA ASN A 965 6.22 -21.23 40.54
C ASN A 965 6.27 -19.85 39.85
N VAL A 966 7.40 -19.46 39.24
CA VAL A 966 7.57 -18.17 38.55
C VAL A 966 7.67 -18.36 37.04
N THR A 967 6.85 -17.59 36.31
CA THR A 967 6.96 -17.34 34.88
C THR A 967 7.73 -16.04 34.65
N LEU A 968 8.83 -16.06 33.89
CA LEU A 968 9.55 -14.86 33.46
C LEU A 968 9.09 -14.50 32.03
N ALA A 969 8.19 -13.53 31.91
CA ALA A 969 7.64 -13.07 30.64
C ALA A 969 8.44 -11.89 30.08
N VAL A 970 9.02 -12.06 28.89
CA VAL A 970 9.90 -11.10 28.20
C VAL A 970 9.18 -10.58 26.94
N ASP A 971 8.73 -9.32 26.96
CA ASP A 971 7.89 -8.72 25.91
C ASP A 971 8.65 -8.48 24.59
N ALA A 972 7.90 -8.28 23.50
CA ALA A 972 8.46 -7.90 22.20
C ALA A 972 9.31 -6.63 22.32
N GLY A 973 10.59 -6.71 21.93
CA GLY A 973 11.53 -5.60 22.08
C GLY A 973 12.02 -5.34 23.50
N ALA A 974 11.82 -6.26 24.44
CA ALA A 974 12.60 -6.33 25.66
C ALA A 974 13.91 -7.10 25.38
N VAL A 975 15.04 -6.53 25.81
CA VAL A 975 16.36 -7.16 25.71
C VAL A 975 16.96 -7.22 27.10
N LEU A 976 17.04 -8.41 27.69
CA LEU A 976 17.70 -8.64 28.96
C LEU A 976 19.18 -8.92 28.69
N LYS A 977 20.04 -7.97 29.02
CA LYS A 977 21.43 -7.92 28.56
C LYS A 977 22.41 -8.06 29.71
N PHE A 978 23.18 -9.15 29.71
CA PHE A 978 24.24 -9.35 30.69
C PHE A 978 25.31 -8.25 30.55
N SER A 979 25.75 -7.65 31.66
CA SER A 979 26.64 -6.47 31.62
C SER A 979 27.68 -6.41 32.73
N TYR A 980 27.78 -7.46 33.57
CA TYR A 980 28.66 -7.50 34.74
C TYR A 980 29.27 -8.90 34.90
N THR A 981 30.37 -9.02 35.65
CA THR A 981 31.11 -10.27 35.84
C THR A 981 30.44 -11.15 36.90
N ASP A 982 29.58 -12.07 36.47
CA ASP A 982 28.93 -13.10 37.30
C ASP A 982 28.75 -14.40 36.48
N VAL A 983 28.21 -15.48 37.06
CA VAL A 983 28.26 -16.85 36.49
C VAL A 983 27.18 -17.19 35.44
N GLY A 984 26.24 -16.29 35.14
CA GLY A 984 25.23 -16.49 34.10
C GLY A 984 24.06 -15.51 34.19
N LEU A 985 23.31 -15.32 33.10
CA LEU A 985 22.25 -14.31 33.02
C LEU A 985 21.00 -14.71 33.82
N LEU A 986 20.38 -15.86 33.52
CA LEU A 986 19.27 -16.45 34.29
C LEU A 986 19.77 -17.71 35.02
N ILE A 987 19.56 -17.79 36.34
CA ILE A 987 20.07 -18.87 37.19
C ILE A 987 18.95 -19.47 38.04
N GLY A 988 18.81 -20.80 38.05
CA GLY A 988 17.91 -21.53 38.95
C GLY A 988 18.50 -22.84 39.45
N GLU A 989 18.32 -23.16 40.73
CA GLU A 989 18.81 -24.39 41.36
C GLU A 989 17.81 -24.92 42.40
N ASP A 990 17.52 -26.23 42.36
CA ASP A 990 16.52 -26.94 43.21
C ASP A 990 15.10 -26.33 43.16
N LEU A 991 14.63 -25.96 41.97
CA LEU A 991 13.35 -25.25 41.76
C LEU A 991 12.26 -26.12 41.09
N GLU A 992 10.99 -25.74 41.21
CA GLU A 992 9.86 -26.45 40.56
C GLU A 992 8.87 -25.47 39.91
N ASN A 993 8.31 -25.84 38.76
CA ASN A 993 7.33 -25.05 37.99
C ASN A 993 7.90 -23.68 37.56
N ILE A 994 8.84 -23.68 36.60
CA ILE A 994 9.50 -22.47 36.10
C ILE A 994 9.14 -22.28 34.62
N ASN A 995 8.67 -21.11 34.24
CA ASN A 995 8.48 -20.78 32.83
C ASN A 995 9.35 -19.58 32.43
N ILE A 996 9.86 -19.55 31.22
CA ILE A 996 10.56 -18.40 30.62
C ILE A 996 9.93 -18.22 29.23
N TYR A 997 9.32 -17.06 28.97
CA TYR A 997 8.35 -16.93 27.87
C TYR A 997 8.44 -15.58 27.15
N GLY A 998 8.42 -15.59 25.82
CA GLY A 998 7.96 -14.45 25.02
C GLY A 998 9.02 -13.75 24.16
N PRO A 999 8.58 -12.96 23.15
CA PRO A 999 9.37 -12.60 21.96
C PRO A 999 10.42 -11.49 22.16
N GLY A 1000 10.95 -11.37 23.37
CA GLY A 1000 12.16 -10.60 23.64
C GLY A 1000 13.45 -11.40 23.46
N THR A 1001 14.57 -10.78 23.83
CA THR A 1001 15.92 -11.34 23.66
C THR A 1001 16.66 -11.44 24.98
N LEU A 1002 17.30 -12.58 25.24
CA LEU A 1002 18.34 -12.76 26.24
C LEU A 1002 19.70 -12.54 25.56
N ASP A 1003 20.37 -11.41 25.81
CA ASP A 1003 21.71 -11.08 25.27
C ASP A 1003 22.77 -11.41 26.33
N GLY A 1004 23.35 -12.61 26.25
CA GLY A 1004 24.32 -13.13 27.23
C GLY A 1004 25.68 -12.46 27.20
N VAL A 1005 25.99 -11.71 26.13
CA VAL A 1005 27.29 -11.05 25.92
C VAL A 1005 28.45 -12.05 26.08
N ASP A 1006 28.28 -13.20 25.43
CA ASP A 1006 29.22 -14.32 25.40
C ASP A 1006 29.43 -14.96 26.80
N SER A 1007 28.38 -14.90 27.63
CA SER A 1007 28.19 -15.64 28.90
C SER A 1007 26.91 -16.50 28.84
N ILE A 1008 26.78 -17.52 29.70
CA ILE A 1008 25.64 -18.45 29.67
C ILE A 1008 24.32 -17.71 29.93
N CYS A 1009 23.34 -17.87 29.04
CA CYS A 1009 22.07 -17.10 29.13
C CYS A 1009 21.08 -17.73 30.11
N ILE A 1010 21.02 -19.06 30.18
CA ILE A 1010 20.14 -19.80 31.07
C ILE A 1010 20.90 -20.96 31.70
N THR A 1011 20.97 -20.99 33.05
CA THR A 1011 21.60 -22.07 33.84
C THR A 1011 20.56 -22.63 34.80
N LEU A 1012 20.19 -23.91 34.64
CA LEU A 1012 19.19 -24.58 35.47
C LEU A 1012 19.72 -25.90 36.04
N LYS A 1013 19.64 -26.08 37.37
CA LYS A 1013 20.15 -27.28 38.06
C LYS A 1013 19.10 -27.93 38.97
N ARG A 1014 18.87 -29.23 38.77
CA ARG A 1014 17.96 -30.07 39.58
C ARG A 1014 16.52 -29.55 39.67
N CYS A 1015 16.08 -28.85 38.63
CA CYS A 1015 14.76 -28.24 38.54
C CYS A 1015 13.72 -29.23 38.00
N LYS A 1016 12.43 -29.02 38.29
CA LYS A 1016 11.33 -29.78 37.69
C LYS A 1016 10.26 -28.91 37.05
N ASN A 1017 9.56 -29.44 36.03
CA ASN A 1017 8.49 -28.75 35.29
C ASN A 1017 8.97 -27.38 34.78
N VAL A 1018 9.83 -27.40 33.77
CA VAL A 1018 10.44 -26.21 33.19
C VAL A 1018 9.95 -26.00 31.76
N GLU A 1019 9.46 -24.80 31.42
CA GLU A 1019 9.16 -24.41 30.04
C GLU A 1019 9.99 -23.18 29.61
N ILE A 1020 10.57 -23.22 28.41
CA ILE A 1020 11.31 -22.10 27.79
C ILE A 1020 10.74 -21.89 26.39
N ARG A 1021 9.96 -20.81 26.17
CA ARG A 1021 9.17 -20.63 24.94
C ARG A 1021 9.29 -19.29 24.25
N ASN A 1022 9.10 -19.29 22.93
CA ASN A 1022 8.77 -18.11 22.11
C ASN A 1022 9.77 -16.94 22.19
N LEU A 1023 11.05 -17.21 22.48
CA LEU A 1023 12.06 -16.19 22.82
C LEU A 1023 13.35 -16.30 21.99
N SER A 1024 14.13 -15.22 21.95
CA SER A 1024 15.48 -15.25 21.35
C SER A 1024 16.58 -15.32 22.40
N VAL A 1025 17.62 -16.13 22.14
CA VAL A 1025 18.85 -16.18 22.94
C VAL A 1025 20.02 -15.78 22.03
N TYR A 1026 20.73 -14.71 22.38
CA TYR A 1026 21.79 -14.12 21.58
C TYR A 1026 23.09 -14.06 22.39
N ARG A 1027 24.20 -14.47 21.79
CA ARG A 1027 25.53 -14.49 22.44
C ARG A 1027 25.56 -15.23 23.77
N GLY A 1028 25.16 -16.51 23.71
CA GLY A 1028 25.56 -17.47 24.73
C GLY A 1028 27.08 -17.57 24.83
N GLY A 1029 27.57 -17.80 26.05
CA GLY A 1029 28.95 -18.22 26.32
C GLY A 1029 29.11 -19.72 26.09
N ASP A 1030 29.90 -20.39 26.94
CA ASP A 1030 30.24 -21.83 26.87
C ASP A 1030 29.06 -22.74 26.44
N ALA A 1031 27.85 -22.47 26.94
CA ALA A 1031 26.60 -22.85 26.30
C ALA A 1031 25.62 -21.67 26.34
N ALA A 1032 24.66 -21.58 25.40
CA ALA A 1032 23.58 -20.58 25.51
C ALA A 1032 22.54 -20.97 26.56
N ILE A 1033 22.15 -22.25 26.60
CA ILE A 1033 21.31 -22.84 27.65
C ILE A 1033 22.04 -24.07 28.23
N LEU A 1034 22.20 -24.11 29.55
CA LEU A 1034 22.82 -25.21 30.29
C LEU A 1034 21.84 -25.77 31.34
N VAL A 1035 21.54 -27.07 31.25
CA VAL A 1035 20.59 -27.75 32.14
C VAL A 1035 21.17 -29.06 32.68
N GLU A 1036 21.13 -29.22 34.00
CA GLU A 1036 21.75 -30.34 34.74
C GLU A 1036 20.76 -30.96 35.73
N GLY A 1037 20.52 -32.27 35.67
CA GLY A 1037 19.72 -33.03 36.63
C GLY A 1037 18.22 -32.70 36.67
N CYS A 1038 17.66 -32.09 35.62
CA CYS A 1038 16.28 -31.59 35.61
C CYS A 1038 15.25 -32.63 35.10
N ASP A 1039 13.99 -32.53 35.53
CA ASP A 1039 12.91 -33.48 35.17
C ASP A 1039 11.66 -32.76 34.65
N GLY A 1040 11.21 -33.10 33.43
CA GLY A 1040 10.09 -32.45 32.76
C GLY A 1040 10.48 -31.07 32.22
N LEU A 1041 11.20 -31.06 31.09
CA LEU A 1041 11.71 -29.85 30.44
C LEU A 1041 11.16 -29.71 29.03
N LEU A 1042 10.60 -28.54 28.70
CA LEU A 1042 10.17 -28.17 27.36
C LEU A 1042 10.89 -26.91 26.90
N ILE A 1043 11.46 -26.96 25.70
CA ILE A 1043 12.04 -25.82 24.98
C ILE A 1043 11.34 -25.73 23.63
N ASP A 1044 10.67 -24.61 23.34
CA ASP A 1044 9.60 -24.56 22.34
C ASP A 1044 9.62 -23.23 21.55
N ASN A 1045 9.79 -23.30 20.23
CA ASN A 1045 9.82 -22.13 19.34
C ASN A 1045 10.78 -21.02 19.85
N ILE A 1046 12.03 -21.39 20.16
CA ILE A 1046 13.09 -20.41 20.49
C ILE A 1046 14.10 -20.24 19.34
N ASN A 1047 14.70 -19.05 19.27
CA ASN A 1047 15.76 -18.73 18.31
C ASN A 1047 17.09 -18.47 19.05
N VAL A 1048 18.01 -19.43 19.01
CA VAL A 1048 19.34 -19.34 19.65
C VAL A 1048 20.40 -18.99 18.61
N GLN A 1049 21.27 -18.03 18.93
CA GLN A 1049 22.43 -17.65 18.14
C GLN A 1049 23.65 -17.49 19.06
N THR A 1050 24.59 -18.45 18.99
CA THR A 1050 25.74 -18.57 19.88
C THR A 1050 27.00 -19.02 19.15
N SER A 1051 28.16 -18.69 19.72
CA SER A 1051 29.50 -19.06 19.23
C SER A 1051 30.08 -20.30 19.94
N SER A 1052 29.34 -20.88 20.89
CA SER A 1052 29.65 -22.15 21.55
C SER A 1052 28.44 -23.08 21.44
N ASP A 1053 28.22 -23.98 22.39
CA ASP A 1053 27.10 -24.91 22.37
C ASP A 1053 25.74 -24.19 22.49
N GLY A 1054 24.72 -24.71 21.80
CA GLY A 1054 23.36 -24.19 21.81
C GLY A 1054 22.62 -24.51 23.11
N VAL A 1055 22.30 -25.79 23.30
CA VAL A 1055 21.55 -26.30 24.44
C VAL A 1055 22.18 -27.58 24.97
N ASN A 1056 22.68 -27.51 26.20
CA ASN A 1056 23.38 -28.61 26.87
C ASN A 1056 22.51 -29.22 27.95
N PHE A 1057 22.33 -30.55 27.89
CA PHE A 1057 21.60 -31.34 28.88
C PHE A 1057 22.55 -32.36 29.54
N SER A 1058 22.51 -32.48 30.86
CA SER A 1058 23.14 -33.60 31.58
C SER A 1058 22.23 -34.14 32.68
N GLU A 1059 22.19 -35.47 32.85
CA GLU A 1059 21.38 -36.18 33.86
C GLU A 1059 19.86 -35.83 33.83
N CYS A 1060 19.35 -35.35 32.69
CA CYS A 1060 18.00 -34.79 32.55
C CYS A 1060 16.97 -35.84 32.11
N HIS A 1061 15.72 -35.69 32.56
CA HIS A 1061 14.63 -36.64 32.35
C HIS A 1061 13.41 -35.96 31.71
N ASN A 1062 12.72 -36.65 30.80
CA ASN A 1062 11.50 -36.16 30.13
C ASN A 1062 11.71 -34.78 29.47
N VAL A 1063 12.61 -34.71 28.48
CA VAL A 1063 12.99 -33.47 27.78
C VAL A 1063 12.34 -33.41 26.39
N THR A 1064 11.83 -32.25 26.00
CA THR A 1064 11.35 -31.96 24.65
C THR A 1064 11.95 -30.66 24.13
N VAL A 1065 12.47 -30.68 22.91
CA VAL A 1065 12.87 -29.50 22.13
C VAL A 1065 12.05 -29.48 20.84
N ALA A 1066 11.22 -28.47 20.63
CA ALA A 1066 10.25 -28.39 19.53
C ALA A 1066 10.31 -27.04 18.80
N ASP A 1067 10.18 -27.04 17.48
CA ASP A 1067 9.99 -25.84 16.64
C ASP A 1067 11.13 -24.79 16.75
N CYS A 1068 12.29 -25.15 17.31
CA CYS A 1068 13.38 -24.22 17.62
C CYS A 1068 14.33 -24.00 16.43
N ARG A 1069 14.82 -22.77 16.26
CA ARG A 1069 16.03 -22.48 15.49
C ARG A 1069 17.22 -22.39 16.45
N ILE A 1070 18.22 -23.24 16.29
CA ILE A 1070 19.42 -23.24 17.14
C ILE A 1070 20.67 -23.15 16.27
N ASP A 1071 21.33 -22.00 16.30
CA ASP A 1071 22.51 -21.69 15.52
C ASP A 1071 23.74 -21.57 16.45
N ALA A 1072 24.53 -22.65 16.53
CA ALA A 1072 25.79 -22.73 17.27
C ALA A 1072 27.00 -22.25 16.44
N VAL A 1073 26.75 -21.57 15.30
CA VAL A 1073 27.76 -21.01 14.39
C VAL A 1073 27.44 -19.55 14.12
N ARG A 1074 27.20 -18.77 15.19
CA ARG A 1074 26.88 -17.34 15.16
C ARG A 1074 27.75 -16.59 14.14
N ARG A 1075 27.14 -16.13 13.07
CA ARG A 1075 27.85 -15.43 11.98
C ARG A 1075 28.00 -13.96 12.28
N GLU A 1076 29.21 -13.50 12.60
CA GLU A 1076 29.55 -12.08 12.52
C GLU A 1076 30.16 -11.79 11.14
N TYR A 1077 29.74 -10.70 10.48
CA TYR A 1077 30.28 -10.29 9.16
C TYR A 1077 30.17 -11.39 8.08
N GLY A 1078 29.14 -12.24 8.16
CA GLY A 1078 28.95 -13.43 7.30
C GLY A 1078 29.86 -14.62 7.61
N ARG A 1079 30.91 -14.42 8.40
CA ARG A 1079 31.91 -15.43 8.79
C ARG A 1079 31.44 -16.20 10.03
N PRO A 1080 31.66 -17.52 10.12
CA PRO A 1080 31.41 -18.27 11.34
C PRO A 1080 32.31 -17.77 12.47
N VAL A 1081 31.73 -17.44 13.62
CA VAL A 1081 32.47 -17.13 14.86
C VAL A 1081 32.19 -18.24 15.87
N GLY A 1082 33.24 -18.96 16.26
CA GLY A 1082 33.11 -20.15 17.10
C GLY A 1082 32.55 -21.36 16.35
N GLY A 1083 31.88 -22.26 17.06
CA GLY A 1083 31.33 -23.49 16.47
C GLY A 1083 31.17 -24.63 17.47
N GLY A 1084 30.13 -24.56 18.30
CA GLY A 1084 29.77 -25.64 19.23
C GLY A 1084 28.77 -26.64 18.65
N GLU A 1085 28.17 -27.42 19.56
CA GLU A 1085 27.11 -28.39 19.30
C GLU A 1085 25.74 -27.74 19.58
N ALA A 1086 24.78 -27.73 18.64
CA ALA A 1086 23.49 -27.04 18.83
C ALA A 1086 22.64 -27.71 19.91
N ILE A 1087 22.64 -29.04 19.97
CA ILE A 1087 22.07 -29.82 21.07
C ILE A 1087 23.08 -30.89 21.48
N LYS A 1088 23.37 -30.95 22.78
CA LYS A 1088 24.42 -31.78 23.35
C LYS A 1088 23.94 -32.46 24.64
N VAL A 1089 24.25 -33.75 24.79
CA VAL A 1089 23.84 -34.57 25.94
C VAL A 1089 25.07 -35.09 26.67
N ASP A 1090 25.64 -34.28 27.57
CA ASP A 1090 26.79 -34.66 28.39
C ASP A 1090 26.39 -35.67 29.48
N GLY A 1091 27.20 -36.70 29.72
CA GLY A 1091 26.88 -37.78 30.66
C GLY A 1091 28.10 -38.55 31.17
N GLU A 1092 28.74 -38.05 32.23
CA GLU A 1092 29.87 -38.73 32.89
C GLU A 1092 29.49 -39.59 34.12
N SER A 1093 28.28 -39.40 34.71
CA SER A 1093 27.87 -40.08 35.95
C SER A 1093 26.49 -40.75 35.87
N LEU A 1094 25.45 -40.05 35.42
CA LEU A 1094 24.11 -40.61 35.16
C LEU A 1094 23.62 -40.32 33.73
N PRO A 1095 22.73 -41.17 33.16
CA PRO A 1095 22.16 -40.93 31.84
C PRO A 1095 21.10 -39.82 31.88
N SER A 1096 20.94 -39.12 30.76
CA SER A 1096 19.70 -38.38 30.45
C SER A 1096 18.71 -39.33 29.76
N GLU A 1097 17.43 -39.28 30.11
CA GLU A 1097 16.39 -40.20 29.59
C GLU A 1097 15.17 -39.48 28.99
N ARG A 1098 14.61 -40.07 27.92
CA ARG A 1098 13.40 -39.60 27.23
C ARG A 1098 13.53 -38.16 26.70
N ILE A 1099 14.55 -37.95 25.87
CA ILE A 1099 14.75 -36.71 25.11
C ILE A 1099 14.00 -36.83 23.78
N THR A 1100 13.23 -35.80 23.42
CA THR A 1100 12.56 -35.63 22.14
C THR A 1100 13.08 -34.36 21.48
N VAL A 1101 13.45 -34.43 20.20
CA VAL A 1101 13.75 -33.25 19.36
C VAL A 1101 12.90 -33.36 18.10
N GLN A 1102 12.08 -32.35 17.81
CA GLN A 1102 11.14 -32.34 16.69
C GLN A 1102 11.10 -30.96 16.01
N ASP A 1103 10.96 -30.94 14.69
CA ASP A 1103 10.68 -29.74 13.88
C ASP A 1103 11.68 -28.56 14.05
N CYS A 1104 12.86 -28.82 14.62
CA CYS A 1104 13.92 -27.84 14.85
C CYS A 1104 14.85 -27.65 13.64
N PHE A 1105 15.31 -26.42 13.43
CA PHE A 1105 16.39 -26.07 12.51
C PHE A 1105 17.72 -25.91 13.27
N LEU A 1106 18.66 -26.84 13.11
CA LEU A 1106 19.93 -26.89 13.84
C LEU A 1106 21.13 -26.56 12.94
N VAL A 1107 22.03 -25.68 13.41
CA VAL A 1107 23.30 -25.33 12.73
C VAL A 1107 24.47 -25.51 13.70
N ASN A 1108 25.50 -26.23 13.28
CA ASN A 1108 26.55 -26.77 14.15
C ASN A 1108 27.95 -26.49 13.61
N GLY A 1109 28.91 -26.27 14.51
CA GLY A 1109 30.34 -26.23 14.16
C GLY A 1109 31.04 -27.58 14.34
N GLY A 1110 30.52 -28.42 15.24
CA GLY A 1110 30.96 -29.79 15.49
C GLY A 1110 29.90 -30.82 15.10
N ASP A 1111 29.72 -31.85 15.94
CA ASP A 1111 28.67 -32.85 15.76
C ASP A 1111 27.26 -32.21 15.89
N THR A 1112 26.27 -32.78 15.20
CA THR A 1112 24.92 -32.20 15.09
C THR A 1112 24.00 -32.53 16.25
N LEU A 1113 24.21 -33.70 16.84
CA LEU A 1113 23.61 -34.23 18.07
C LEU A 1113 24.68 -35.15 18.66
N ARG A 1114 25.00 -34.97 19.93
CA ARG A 1114 26.08 -35.69 20.62
C ARG A 1114 25.64 -36.22 21.97
#